data_AF-A0A9P4GFG5-F1
#
_entry.id   AF-A0A9P4GFG5-F1
#
_cell.length_a   1.000
_cell.length_b   1.000
_cell.length_c   1.000
_cell.angle_alpha   90.00
_cell.angle_beta   90.00
_cell.angle_gamma   90.00
#
_symmetry.space_group_name_H-M   'P 1'
#
loop_
_entity.id
_entity.type
_entity.pdbx_description
1 polymer ?
#
loop_
_entity_poly.entity_id
_entity_poly.type
_entity_poly.pdbx_seq_one_letter_code
_entity_poly.pdbx_strand_id
1 'polypeptide(L)'
;MTPRGHHQHQHRHPHIRHTGKRLRHFLKPDGRKVHIASSPDEADLFNKARSSMSQDDFDLVILGSPEHIEALRGTHAYHEERYKKLKAENGDLAQEFERVIRELDVMSAELHMVSAHAVQLDANFSKYGYSAHLRTKEEPDDPVSSDEPAFENEAWDAERKHGSTMRFYQKPIVRQYFHKGLLWRAKEAQEVASYELFIDLFYVGIIAIAGDTAAEHPTGESLLRFAITFIMGWKFWGDIGLLMSWFDSDDVLRRCSVLFILTCLLGFTTNMASAFEQTYTPLVAFYLAARLFMTTSMFWYAWSIPMVRGSMIGNGVISLIPAALWIGSIHIEAPANQGLIWVAILFDLFGNSIMIFFQRAGPTRAKLIPNKMKESLEFFPGTNIEHRIERTNAFVTLVFGSCVLGLLYQSHVEMGINAFFGKAVLGLIQAFVFNWIYFEIDSFNLHTHAIRRHVFSALTWFSIHLPFVMSFVLSASALAVLVRAHDCPDAPLESLFETFIPRSEDHITQGLRWFYCGGLGISLFCLSVISFTHTHRNIPNQRLRKVTRLLFRVAVSIVIVSLARADFNSLQLVASTTGLMVCVLIVELVGMSCWGENIFWEEKCTRDRPSYEANCRVRREEIDKSVKDGTVLNVEEIARREGGEKGGVATV
;
A
#
# COMPACT_ATOMS: atom_id res chain seq x y z
N MET A 1 -2.18 -65.71 -48.39
CA MET A 1 -1.36 -66.35 -47.34
C MET A 1 0.03 -65.74 -47.39
N THR A 2 0.31 -64.81 -46.49
CA THR A 2 1.59 -64.13 -46.34
C THR A 2 1.78 -63.77 -44.86
N PRO A 3 2.94 -64.07 -44.25
CA PRO A 3 3.16 -63.92 -42.81
C PRO A 3 3.96 -62.66 -42.44
N ARG A 4 3.71 -62.20 -41.20
CA ARG A 4 4.59 -61.51 -40.22
C ARG A 4 5.58 -60.44 -40.73
N GLY A 5 5.26 -59.18 -40.43
CA GLY A 5 6.22 -58.06 -40.37
C GLY A 5 6.60 -57.73 -38.92
N HIS A 6 7.89 -57.53 -38.70
CA HIS A 6 8.57 -57.26 -37.43
C HIS A 6 8.08 -55.99 -36.70
N HIS A 7 7.94 -56.07 -35.38
CA HIS A 7 7.88 -54.93 -34.48
C HIS A 7 9.26 -54.23 -34.41
N GLN A 8 9.32 -52.97 -34.82
CA GLN A 8 10.42 -52.05 -34.51
C GLN A 8 9.96 -51.14 -33.37
N HIS A 9 10.51 -51.36 -32.17
CA HIS A 9 10.39 -50.41 -31.06
C HIS A 9 11.30 -49.21 -31.34
N GLN A 10 10.72 -48.07 -31.72
CA GLN A 10 11.42 -46.78 -31.71
C GLN A 10 11.53 -46.30 -30.25
N HIS A 11 12.73 -46.40 -29.68
CA HIS A 11 13.06 -45.72 -28.43
C HIS A 11 13.08 -44.20 -28.66
N ARG A 12 12.15 -43.47 -28.03
CA ARG A 12 12.18 -42.00 -27.94
C ARG A 12 13.30 -41.57 -27.00
N HIS A 13 14.29 -40.83 -27.50
CA HIS A 13 15.25 -40.11 -26.68
C HIS A 13 14.57 -38.92 -25.97
N PRO A 14 14.85 -38.66 -24.69
CA PRO A 14 14.35 -37.48 -24.00
C PRO A 14 15.10 -36.23 -24.51
N HIS A 15 14.36 -35.30 -25.11
CA HIS A 15 14.89 -34.00 -25.52
C HIS A 15 15.29 -33.17 -24.29
N ILE A 16 16.56 -32.78 -24.24
CA ILE A 16 17.13 -31.86 -23.25
C ILE A 16 16.45 -30.49 -23.42
N ARG A 17 15.59 -30.10 -22.47
CA ARG A 17 14.99 -28.76 -22.41
C ARG A 17 15.94 -27.80 -21.70
N HIS A 18 16.89 -27.22 -22.44
CA HIS A 18 17.55 -26.01 -21.97
C HIS A 18 16.54 -24.85 -21.97
N THR A 19 16.51 -24.11 -20.86
CA THR A 19 15.75 -22.87 -20.65
C THR A 19 15.95 -21.89 -21.81
N GLY A 20 14.96 -21.78 -22.70
CA GLY A 20 14.48 -20.57 -23.39
C GLY A 20 15.43 -19.61 -24.14
N LYS A 21 16.75 -19.82 -24.20
CA LYS A 21 17.65 -19.00 -25.02
C LYS A 21 17.72 -19.58 -26.44
N ARG A 22 17.12 -18.87 -27.40
CA ARG A 22 17.15 -19.24 -28.82
C ARG A 22 18.61 -19.31 -29.30
N LEU A 23 19.00 -20.43 -29.89
CA LEU A 23 20.34 -20.61 -30.46
C LEU A 23 20.59 -19.51 -31.51
N ARG A 24 21.64 -18.71 -31.32
CA ARG A 24 22.06 -17.67 -32.29
C ARG A 24 23.23 -18.10 -33.16
N HIS A 25 24.04 -19.06 -32.69
CA HIS A 25 25.21 -19.58 -33.40
C HIS A 25 25.36 -21.08 -33.14
N PHE A 26 25.71 -21.87 -34.16
CA PHE A 26 26.12 -23.27 -34.01
C PHE A 26 27.18 -23.64 -35.05
N LEU A 27 27.86 -24.77 -34.87
CA LEU A 27 28.89 -25.26 -35.80
C LEU A 27 28.33 -26.40 -36.65
N LYS A 28 28.59 -26.37 -37.95
CA LYS A 28 28.31 -27.48 -38.86
C LYS A 28 29.35 -28.61 -38.68
N PRO A 29 29.06 -29.83 -39.17
CA PRO A 29 30.00 -30.96 -39.13
C PRO A 29 31.33 -30.70 -39.85
N ASP A 30 31.35 -29.76 -40.80
CA ASP A 30 32.54 -29.31 -41.56
C ASP A 30 33.40 -28.30 -40.78
N GLY A 31 32.99 -27.90 -39.57
CA GLY A 31 33.69 -26.92 -38.73
C GLY A 31 33.30 -25.46 -38.98
N ARG A 32 32.43 -25.17 -39.96
CA ARG A 32 31.98 -23.79 -40.25
C ARG A 32 30.94 -23.32 -39.24
N LYS A 33 31.03 -22.05 -38.85
CA LYS A 33 30.09 -21.45 -37.90
C LYS A 33 28.86 -20.91 -38.63
N VAL A 34 27.67 -21.32 -38.21
CA VAL A 34 26.39 -20.81 -38.70
C VAL A 34 25.89 -19.71 -37.76
N HIS A 35 25.62 -18.54 -38.31
CA HIS A 35 25.02 -17.39 -37.64
C HIS A 35 23.55 -17.26 -38.03
N ILE A 36 22.65 -17.17 -37.04
CA ILE A 36 21.20 -17.08 -37.25
C ILE A 36 20.75 -15.63 -37.06
N ALA A 37 20.27 -15.00 -38.13
CA ALA A 37 19.66 -13.67 -38.08
C ALA A 37 18.16 -13.75 -37.75
N SER A 38 17.66 -12.85 -36.90
CA SER A 38 16.27 -12.87 -36.41
C SER A 38 15.28 -12.28 -37.42
N SER A 39 15.76 -11.41 -38.32
CA SER A 39 14.96 -10.78 -39.39
C SER A 39 15.78 -10.60 -40.67
N PRO A 40 15.12 -10.40 -41.84
CA PRO A 40 15.80 -10.10 -43.10
C PRO A 40 16.65 -8.82 -43.03
N ASP A 41 16.18 -7.78 -42.34
CA ASP A 41 16.91 -6.52 -42.16
C ASP A 41 18.21 -6.72 -41.35
N GLU A 42 18.16 -7.60 -40.34
CA GLU A 42 19.35 -7.99 -39.56
C GLU A 42 20.34 -8.79 -40.43
N ALA A 43 19.84 -9.68 -41.30
CA ALA A 43 20.67 -10.40 -42.24
C ALA A 43 21.37 -9.46 -43.25
N ASP A 44 20.70 -8.41 -43.70
CA ASP A 44 21.28 -7.40 -44.60
C ASP A 44 22.36 -6.56 -43.92
N LEU A 45 22.20 -6.24 -42.63
CA LEU A 45 23.24 -5.59 -41.83
C LEU A 45 24.46 -6.50 -41.65
N PHE A 46 24.26 -7.79 -41.38
CA PHE A 46 25.35 -8.76 -41.31
C PHE A 46 26.02 -8.99 -42.66
N ASN A 47 25.28 -8.93 -43.77
CA ASN A 47 25.85 -8.99 -45.11
C ASN A 47 26.68 -7.75 -45.46
N LYS A 48 26.26 -6.56 -45.04
CA LYS A 48 27.05 -5.32 -45.16
C LYS A 48 28.28 -5.30 -44.26
N ALA A 49 28.22 -5.95 -43.08
CA ALA A 49 29.40 -6.13 -42.23
C ALA A 49 30.36 -7.19 -42.84
N ARG A 50 29.81 -8.25 -43.44
CA ARG A 50 30.57 -9.32 -44.11
C ARG A 50 31.40 -8.82 -45.30
N SER A 51 30.96 -7.79 -46.02
CA SER A 51 31.76 -7.21 -47.11
C SER A 51 33.02 -6.47 -46.62
N SER A 52 33.17 -6.24 -45.31
CA SER A 52 34.35 -5.60 -44.70
C SER A 52 35.31 -6.57 -44.00
N MET A 53 34.94 -7.85 -43.85
CA MET A 53 35.75 -8.90 -43.21
C MET A 53 36.05 -10.04 -44.21
N SER A 54 37.15 -10.79 -44.03
CA SER A 54 37.55 -11.86 -44.96
C SER A 54 36.44 -12.90 -45.14
N GLN A 55 36.25 -13.34 -46.39
CA GLN A 55 35.01 -13.91 -46.92
C GLN A 55 34.62 -15.32 -46.43
N ASP A 56 35.36 -15.94 -45.50
CA ASP A 56 35.40 -17.42 -45.40
C ASP A 56 35.06 -18.05 -44.04
N ASP A 57 34.59 -17.29 -43.03
CA ASP A 57 34.57 -17.82 -41.65
C ASP A 57 33.19 -18.22 -41.08
N PHE A 58 32.07 -17.81 -41.71
CA PHE A 58 30.73 -18.19 -41.23
C PHE A 58 29.62 -18.14 -42.29
N ASP A 59 28.66 -19.06 -42.16
CA ASP A 59 27.43 -19.11 -42.95
C ASP A 59 26.33 -18.31 -42.23
N LEU A 60 25.68 -17.37 -42.92
CA LEU A 60 24.57 -16.58 -42.38
C LEU A 60 23.24 -17.16 -42.85
N VAL A 61 22.33 -17.46 -41.93
CA VAL A 61 21.02 -18.05 -42.25
C VAL A 61 19.91 -17.31 -41.49
N ILE A 62 18.75 -17.12 -42.13
CA ILE A 62 17.60 -16.45 -41.52
C ILE A 62 16.81 -17.44 -40.66
N LEU A 63 16.41 -17.01 -39.47
CA LEU A 63 15.61 -17.79 -38.55
C LEU A 63 14.32 -18.31 -39.22
N GLY A 64 14.24 -19.63 -39.36
CA GLY A 64 13.06 -20.33 -39.90
C GLY A 64 13.06 -20.51 -41.43
N SER A 65 14.13 -20.10 -42.12
CA SER A 65 14.30 -20.41 -43.54
C SER A 65 14.46 -21.92 -43.77
N PRO A 66 14.16 -22.44 -44.99
CA PRO A 66 14.41 -23.84 -45.31
C PRO A 66 15.88 -24.24 -45.11
N GLU A 67 16.82 -23.34 -45.41
CA GLU A 67 18.25 -23.52 -45.18
C GLU A 67 18.60 -23.63 -43.69
N HIS A 68 17.93 -22.86 -42.83
CA HIS A 68 18.12 -22.92 -41.38
C HIS A 68 17.68 -24.26 -40.82
N ILE A 69 16.52 -24.74 -41.29
CA ILE A 69 15.94 -26.02 -40.87
C ILE A 69 16.84 -27.18 -41.35
N GLU A 70 17.35 -27.11 -42.58
CA GLU A 70 18.24 -28.12 -43.14
C GLU A 70 19.59 -28.15 -42.41
N ALA A 71 20.19 -26.99 -42.14
CA ALA A 71 21.44 -26.88 -41.38
C ALA A 71 21.29 -27.42 -39.94
N LEU A 72 20.16 -27.13 -39.28
CA LEU A 72 19.85 -27.68 -37.96
C LEU A 72 19.64 -29.20 -38.00
N ARG A 73 18.89 -29.71 -38.97
CA ARG A 73 18.65 -31.16 -39.12
C ARG A 73 19.95 -31.91 -39.39
N GLY A 74 20.80 -31.41 -40.28
CA GLY A 74 22.10 -32.03 -40.59
C GLY A 74 23.04 -32.04 -39.39
N THR A 75 23.11 -30.92 -38.66
CA THR A 75 23.94 -30.81 -37.46
C THR A 75 23.42 -31.69 -36.32
N HIS A 76 22.10 -31.75 -36.13
CA HIS A 76 21.47 -32.64 -35.16
C HIS A 76 21.76 -34.11 -35.47
N ALA A 77 21.59 -34.54 -36.73
CA ALA A 77 21.85 -35.92 -37.14
C ALA A 77 23.32 -36.31 -36.92
N TYR A 78 24.27 -35.43 -37.26
CA TYR A 78 25.70 -35.66 -37.02
C TYR A 78 26.02 -35.81 -35.53
N HIS A 79 25.51 -34.92 -34.68
CA HIS A 79 25.73 -35.02 -33.23
C HIS A 79 25.05 -36.24 -32.62
N GLU A 80 23.87 -36.62 -33.10
CA GLU A 80 23.17 -37.82 -32.66
C GLU A 80 23.95 -39.10 -33.02
N GLU A 81 24.51 -39.17 -34.23
CA GLU A 81 25.35 -40.28 -34.67
C GLU A 81 26.67 -40.34 -33.89
N ARG A 82 27.35 -39.20 -33.72
CA ARG A 82 28.57 -39.10 -32.91
C ARG A 82 28.33 -39.49 -31.46
N TYR A 83 27.18 -39.10 -30.90
CA TYR A 83 26.76 -39.49 -29.56
C TYR A 83 26.49 -40.99 -29.48
N LYS A 84 25.78 -41.59 -30.45
CA LYS A 84 25.57 -43.06 -30.52
C LYS A 84 26.90 -43.80 -30.62
N LYS A 85 27.87 -43.27 -31.36
CA LYS A 85 29.22 -43.86 -31.48
C LYS A 85 29.99 -43.77 -30.17
N LEU A 86 30.03 -42.62 -29.52
CA LEU A 86 30.68 -42.45 -28.21
C LEU A 86 30.01 -43.31 -27.12
N LYS A 87 28.69 -43.51 -27.21
CA LYS A 87 27.94 -44.41 -26.33
C LYS A 87 28.24 -45.88 -26.61
N ALA A 88 28.52 -46.27 -27.85
CA ALA A 88 28.95 -47.63 -28.18
C ALA A 88 30.40 -47.90 -27.74
N GLU A 89 31.27 -46.89 -27.81
CA GLU A 89 32.69 -47.00 -27.42
C GLU A 89 32.87 -47.02 -25.89
N ASN A 90 32.14 -46.18 -25.15
CA ASN A 90 32.33 -45.96 -23.70
C ASN A 90 31.03 -46.19 -22.90
N GLY A 91 30.33 -47.29 -23.17
CA GLY A 91 28.94 -47.54 -22.74
C GLY A 91 28.60 -47.28 -21.28
N ASP A 92 29.43 -47.74 -20.33
CA ASP A 92 29.17 -47.55 -18.90
C ASP A 92 29.38 -46.10 -18.47
N LEU A 93 30.44 -45.45 -18.95
CA LEU A 93 30.78 -44.07 -18.62
C LEU A 93 29.77 -43.08 -19.23
N ALA A 94 29.27 -43.38 -20.43
CA ALA A 94 28.24 -42.57 -21.10
C ALA A 94 26.89 -42.60 -20.35
N GLN A 95 26.52 -43.77 -19.80
CA GLN A 95 25.31 -43.90 -18.99
C GLN A 95 25.42 -43.13 -17.67
N GLU A 96 26.59 -43.17 -17.03
CA GLU A 96 26.85 -42.41 -15.81
C GLU A 96 26.80 -40.90 -16.08
N PHE A 97 27.40 -40.41 -17.16
CA PHE A 97 27.31 -39.01 -17.58
C PHE A 97 25.87 -38.57 -17.86
N GLU A 98 25.09 -39.38 -18.58
CA GLU A 98 23.65 -39.09 -18.82
C GLU A 98 22.87 -38.99 -17.53
N ARG A 99 23.15 -39.89 -16.57
CA ARG A 99 22.51 -39.87 -15.26
C ARG A 99 22.86 -38.60 -14.49
N VAL A 100 24.15 -38.25 -14.42
CA VAL A 100 24.63 -37.05 -13.71
C VAL A 100 24.06 -35.78 -14.31
N ILE A 101 24.04 -35.64 -15.65
CA ILE A 101 23.45 -34.47 -16.32
C ILE A 101 21.96 -34.36 -16.01
N ARG A 102 21.23 -35.49 -16.02
CA ARG A 102 19.80 -35.51 -15.69
C ARG A 102 19.54 -35.10 -14.24
N GLU A 103 20.34 -35.60 -13.30
CA GLU A 103 20.24 -35.22 -11.89
C GLU A 103 20.55 -33.74 -11.68
N LEU A 104 21.54 -33.20 -12.41
CA LEU A 104 21.97 -31.80 -12.32
C LEU A 104 20.92 -30.83 -12.92
N ASP A 105 20.27 -31.21 -14.02
CA ASP A 105 19.16 -30.44 -14.62
C ASP A 105 17.94 -30.40 -13.68
N VAL A 106 17.60 -31.52 -13.05
CA VAL A 106 16.52 -31.59 -12.05
C VAL A 106 16.84 -30.69 -10.85
N MET A 107 18.06 -30.77 -10.32
CA MET A 107 18.50 -29.89 -9.24
C MET A 107 18.49 -28.40 -9.65
N SER A 108 18.94 -28.07 -10.85
CA SER A 108 18.96 -26.68 -11.32
C SER A 108 17.55 -26.12 -11.50
N ALA A 109 16.58 -26.94 -11.93
CA ALA A 109 15.19 -26.53 -12.04
C ALA A 109 14.57 -26.26 -10.67
N GLU A 110 14.78 -27.16 -9.71
CA GLU A 110 14.37 -26.97 -8.31
C GLU A 110 15.00 -25.73 -7.69
N LEU A 111 16.30 -25.50 -7.91
CA LEU A 111 17.01 -24.32 -7.41
C LEU A 111 16.41 -23.02 -7.95
N HIS A 112 16.08 -23.00 -9.23
CA HIS A 112 15.50 -21.84 -9.88
C HIS A 112 14.08 -21.55 -9.36
N MET A 113 13.31 -22.60 -9.06
CA MET A 113 12.00 -22.50 -8.41
C MET A 113 12.11 -21.96 -6.98
N VAL A 114 13.04 -22.48 -6.19
CA VAL A 114 13.24 -22.03 -4.79
C VAL A 114 13.76 -20.59 -4.74
N SER A 115 14.70 -20.20 -5.61
CA SER A 115 15.25 -18.84 -5.62
C SER A 115 14.25 -17.79 -6.11
N ALA A 116 13.44 -18.10 -7.13
CA ALA A 116 12.37 -17.20 -7.60
C ALA A 116 11.27 -17.01 -6.53
N HIS A 117 10.94 -18.07 -5.80
CA HIS A 117 9.96 -18.03 -4.72
C HIS A 117 10.49 -17.28 -3.47
N ALA A 118 11.80 -17.25 -3.25
CA ALA A 118 12.43 -16.53 -2.13
C ALA A 118 12.63 -15.03 -2.43
N VAL A 119 12.92 -14.65 -3.68
CA VAL A 119 13.32 -13.27 -4.02
C VAL A 119 12.14 -12.35 -4.37
N GLN A 120 10.99 -12.87 -4.82
CA GLN A 120 9.82 -12.03 -5.15
C GLN A 120 8.77 -11.91 -4.04
N LEU A 121 8.84 -12.70 -2.96
CA LEU A 121 7.84 -12.69 -1.88
C LEU A 121 8.35 -12.09 -0.55
N ASP A 122 9.66 -12.01 -0.33
CA ASP A 122 10.19 -11.70 1.01
C ASP A 122 10.55 -10.22 1.24
N ALA A 123 10.75 -9.45 0.17
CA ALA A 123 11.24 -8.07 0.27
C ALA A 123 10.17 -7.04 0.69
N ASN A 124 8.86 -7.33 0.56
CA ASN A 124 7.79 -6.39 0.91
C ASN A 124 6.84 -6.86 2.03
N PHE A 125 6.73 -8.16 2.29
CA PHE A 125 5.72 -8.70 3.23
C PHE A 125 6.22 -8.93 4.66
N SER A 126 7.54 -9.07 4.85
CA SER A 126 8.16 -9.19 6.18
C SER A 126 8.05 -7.90 7.00
N LYS A 127 8.00 -6.72 6.34
CA LYS A 127 7.77 -5.42 6.98
C LYS A 127 6.40 -5.32 7.68
N TYR A 128 5.43 -6.14 7.28
CA TYR A 128 4.05 -6.12 7.81
C TYR A 128 3.62 -7.42 8.53
N GLY A 129 4.54 -8.36 8.74
CA GLY A 129 4.31 -9.51 9.61
C GLY A 129 3.35 -10.59 9.08
N TYR A 130 3.36 -10.88 7.78
CA TYR A 130 2.62 -12.02 7.21
C TYR A 130 3.54 -13.23 6.98
N SER A 131 3.19 -14.39 7.54
CA SER A 131 3.65 -15.69 7.06
C SER A 131 2.68 -16.19 5.98
N ALA A 132 3.18 -16.53 4.79
CA ALA A 132 2.42 -17.10 3.68
C ALA A 132 1.95 -18.55 3.96
N HIS A 133 1.09 -18.73 4.94
CA HIS A 133 0.36 -19.97 5.19
C HIS A 133 -1.14 -19.67 5.33
N LEU A 134 -1.77 -19.39 4.19
CA LEU A 134 -3.22 -19.36 4.04
C LEU A 134 -3.62 -20.61 3.24
N ARG A 135 -4.17 -21.61 3.95
CA ARG A 135 -4.82 -22.77 3.33
C ARG A 135 -6.15 -22.32 2.71
N THR A 136 -6.25 -22.35 1.38
CA THR A 136 -7.51 -22.25 0.64
C THR A 136 -7.98 -23.65 0.22
N LYS A 137 -9.29 -23.85 0.25
CA LYS A 137 -10.00 -25.12 0.10
C LYS A 137 -9.87 -25.66 -1.34
N GLU A 138 -9.52 -26.93 -1.48
CA GLU A 138 -9.59 -27.70 -2.74
C GLU A 138 -11.06 -27.90 -3.14
N GLU A 139 -11.39 -27.67 -4.41
CA GLU A 139 -12.68 -28.06 -5.00
C GLU A 139 -12.66 -29.54 -5.43
N PRO A 140 -13.82 -30.22 -5.51
CA PRO A 140 -13.89 -31.67 -5.55
C PRO A 140 -13.79 -32.24 -6.98
N ASP A 141 -12.99 -33.31 -7.08
CA ASP A 141 -12.99 -34.43 -8.02
C ASP A 141 -13.51 -34.21 -9.46
N ASP A 142 -12.56 -33.97 -10.38
CA ASP A 142 -12.61 -34.51 -11.74
C ASP A 142 -11.47 -35.53 -11.91
N PRO A 143 -11.72 -36.75 -12.43
CA PRO A 143 -10.72 -37.80 -12.50
C PRO A 143 -9.90 -37.66 -13.79
N VAL A 144 -8.82 -36.88 -13.75
CA VAL A 144 -7.86 -36.85 -14.86
C VAL A 144 -6.43 -36.93 -14.33
N SER A 145 -5.82 -38.08 -14.66
CA SER A 145 -4.40 -38.44 -14.67
C SER A 145 -3.39 -37.48 -14.02
N SER A 146 -2.74 -38.03 -13.00
CA SER A 146 -1.43 -37.71 -12.43
C SER A 146 -0.40 -37.06 -13.38
N ASP A 147 0.32 -36.10 -12.77
CA ASP A 147 1.60 -35.50 -13.17
C ASP A 147 1.58 -34.22 -14.03
N GLU A 148 1.07 -33.10 -13.48
CA GLU A 148 1.60 -31.75 -13.77
C GLU A 148 1.43 -30.81 -12.54
N PRO A 149 2.42 -29.95 -12.21
CA PRO A 149 2.27 -28.93 -11.18
C PRO A 149 1.42 -27.77 -11.72
N ALA A 150 0.12 -27.78 -11.45
CA ALA A 150 -0.86 -26.80 -11.90
C ALA A 150 -0.54 -25.33 -11.53
N PHE A 151 0.38 -25.09 -10.61
CA PHE A 151 0.75 -23.74 -10.15
C PHE A 151 1.73 -23.01 -11.09
N GLU A 152 2.58 -23.76 -11.83
CA GLU A 152 3.53 -23.15 -12.78
C GLU A 152 2.82 -22.68 -14.05
N ASN A 153 1.86 -23.44 -14.57
CA ASN A 153 1.14 -23.09 -15.80
C ASN A 153 0.34 -21.78 -15.67
N GLU A 154 -0.30 -21.51 -14.53
CA GLU A 154 -1.07 -20.26 -14.33
C GLU A 154 -0.19 -19.00 -14.32
N ALA A 155 1.00 -19.06 -13.72
CA ALA A 155 1.93 -17.94 -13.66
C ALA A 155 2.62 -17.69 -15.02
N TRP A 156 2.98 -18.78 -15.71
CA TRP A 156 3.52 -18.71 -17.08
C TRP A 156 2.48 -18.23 -18.11
N ASP A 157 1.21 -18.59 -17.93
CA ASP A 157 0.11 -18.10 -18.76
C ASP A 157 -0.24 -16.63 -18.47
N ALA A 158 -0.03 -16.15 -17.23
CA ALA A 158 -0.21 -14.75 -16.87
C ALA A 158 0.83 -13.83 -17.53
N GLU A 159 2.10 -14.25 -17.64
CA GLU A 159 3.15 -13.53 -18.39
C GLU A 159 2.94 -13.59 -19.91
N ARG A 160 2.27 -14.65 -20.42
CA ARG A 160 1.91 -14.80 -21.84
C ARG A 160 0.61 -14.11 -22.25
N LYS A 161 -0.22 -13.66 -21.29
CA LYS A 161 -1.43 -12.90 -21.60
C LYS A 161 -1.02 -11.63 -22.32
N HIS A 162 -1.38 -11.56 -23.60
CA HIS A 162 -1.30 -10.35 -24.40
C HIS A 162 -1.99 -9.23 -23.61
N GLY A 163 -1.44 -8.01 -23.63
CA GLY A 163 -2.01 -6.87 -22.92
C GLY A 163 -3.53 -6.81 -23.10
N SER A 164 -4.26 -6.73 -21.99
CA SER A 164 -5.72 -6.71 -22.04
C SER A 164 -6.20 -5.38 -22.64
N THR A 165 -7.15 -5.44 -23.58
CA THR A 165 -7.81 -4.24 -24.08
C THR A 165 -8.77 -3.67 -23.04
N MET A 166 -8.73 -2.36 -22.80
CA MET A 166 -9.67 -1.69 -21.91
C MET A 166 -11.07 -1.71 -22.51
N ARG A 167 -12.02 -2.31 -21.80
CA ARG A 167 -13.41 -2.40 -22.25
C ARG A 167 -14.18 -1.13 -21.90
N PHE A 168 -15.18 -0.78 -22.71
CA PHE A 168 -16.09 0.32 -22.38
C PHE A 168 -16.92 0.05 -21.14
N TYR A 169 -17.40 -1.19 -21.00
CA TYR A 169 -18.14 -1.67 -19.85
C TYR A 169 -17.69 -3.07 -19.49
N GLN A 170 -17.46 -3.30 -18.21
CA GLN A 170 -17.22 -4.61 -17.63
C GLN A 170 -18.17 -4.81 -16.47
N LYS A 171 -18.79 -6.00 -16.41
CA LYS A 171 -19.69 -6.32 -15.29
C LYS A 171 -18.88 -6.22 -13.99
N PRO A 172 -19.33 -5.41 -13.01
CA PRO A 172 -18.63 -5.22 -11.76
C PRO A 172 -18.59 -6.53 -10.97
N ILE A 173 -17.44 -6.85 -10.39
CA ILE A 173 -17.21 -8.04 -9.58
C ILE A 173 -16.94 -7.60 -8.14
N VAL A 174 -17.55 -8.28 -7.16
CA VAL A 174 -17.28 -7.99 -5.74
C VAL A 174 -15.89 -8.53 -5.40
N ARG A 175 -15.00 -7.64 -4.95
CA ARG A 175 -13.59 -8.00 -4.63
C ARG A 175 -13.48 -8.98 -3.47
N GLN A 176 -14.23 -8.71 -2.41
CA GLN A 176 -14.24 -9.51 -1.19
C GLN A 176 -15.65 -9.47 -0.59
N TYR A 177 -16.10 -10.56 0.01
CA TYR A 177 -17.39 -10.60 0.68
C TYR A 177 -17.36 -11.56 1.86
N PHE A 178 -18.23 -11.32 2.83
CA PHE A 178 -18.46 -12.21 3.95
C PHE A 178 -19.66 -13.10 3.67
N HIS A 179 -19.54 -14.38 4.00
CA HIS A 179 -20.63 -15.35 3.99
C HIS A 179 -20.47 -16.31 5.17
N LYS A 180 -21.51 -16.45 6.00
CA LYS A 180 -21.52 -17.35 7.19
C LYS A 180 -20.30 -17.20 8.11
N GLY A 181 -19.80 -15.98 8.27
CA GLY A 181 -18.64 -15.67 9.11
C GLY A 181 -17.27 -15.95 8.46
N LEU A 182 -17.24 -16.46 7.24
CA LEU A 182 -16.03 -16.64 6.44
C LEU A 182 -15.85 -15.45 5.47
N LEU A 183 -14.60 -15.04 5.27
CA LEU A 183 -14.21 -14.01 4.31
C LEU A 183 -13.75 -14.69 3.01
N TRP A 184 -14.42 -14.35 1.90
CA TRP A 184 -14.06 -14.78 0.56
C TRP A 184 -13.36 -13.63 -0.15
N ARG A 185 -12.19 -13.91 -0.76
CA ARG A 185 -11.29 -12.91 -1.33
C ARG A 185 -10.79 -13.38 -2.70
N ALA A 186 -10.79 -12.49 -3.69
CA ALA A 186 -10.17 -12.74 -4.99
C ALA A 186 -8.63 -12.85 -4.89
N LYS A 187 -8.01 -13.70 -5.73
CA LYS A 187 -6.56 -14.04 -5.72
C LYS A 187 -5.66 -12.89 -6.19
N GLU A 188 -6.20 -11.92 -6.93
CA GLU A 188 -5.42 -10.87 -7.58
C GLU A 188 -4.78 -9.88 -6.58
N ALA A 189 -3.51 -9.55 -6.81
CA ALA A 189 -2.76 -8.58 -6.03
C ALA A 189 -3.42 -7.20 -6.15
N GLN A 190 -3.74 -6.59 -5.01
CA GLN A 190 -4.44 -5.30 -4.97
C GLN A 190 -3.43 -4.19 -4.72
N GLU A 191 -2.85 -3.69 -5.79
CA GLU A 191 -2.00 -2.49 -5.74
C GLU A 191 -2.86 -1.21 -5.71
N VAL A 192 -2.35 -0.16 -5.07
CA VAL A 192 -2.97 1.17 -5.12
C VAL A 192 -2.86 1.71 -6.53
N ALA A 193 -4.00 1.82 -7.22
CA ALA A 193 -4.00 2.32 -8.60
C ALA A 193 -3.60 3.81 -8.64
N SER A 194 -2.88 4.22 -9.69
CA SER A 194 -2.36 5.58 -9.85
C SER A 194 -3.44 6.67 -9.80
N TYR A 195 -4.65 6.37 -10.29
CA TYR A 195 -5.78 7.30 -10.22
C TYR A 195 -6.30 7.51 -8.78
N GLU A 196 -6.14 6.53 -7.87
CA GLU A 196 -6.53 6.70 -6.47
C GLU A 196 -5.62 7.72 -5.78
N LEU A 197 -4.32 7.63 -6.01
CA LEU A 197 -3.33 8.60 -5.52
C LEU A 197 -3.60 10.01 -6.09
N PHE A 198 -3.99 10.11 -7.36
CA PHE A 198 -4.35 11.37 -8.00
C PHE A 198 -5.55 12.05 -7.31
N ILE A 199 -6.58 11.28 -6.97
CA ILE A 199 -7.75 11.78 -6.23
C ILE A 199 -7.36 12.24 -4.84
N ASP A 200 -6.52 11.47 -4.15
CA ASP A 200 -6.04 11.82 -2.82
C ASP A 200 -5.26 13.15 -2.85
N LEU A 201 -4.40 13.36 -3.85
CA LEU A 201 -3.67 14.62 -4.04
C LEU A 201 -4.62 15.81 -4.28
N PHE A 202 -5.62 15.64 -5.14
CA PHE A 202 -6.61 16.69 -5.39
C PHE A 202 -7.39 17.04 -4.12
N TYR A 203 -7.79 16.02 -3.36
CA TYR A 203 -8.51 16.20 -2.10
C TYR A 203 -7.67 16.89 -1.02
N VAL A 204 -6.37 16.60 -0.95
CA VAL A 204 -5.44 17.30 -0.04
C VAL A 204 -5.35 18.79 -0.35
N GLY A 205 -5.37 19.18 -1.64
CA GLY A 205 -5.44 20.59 -2.03
C GLY A 205 -6.71 21.29 -1.52
N ILE A 206 -7.85 20.61 -1.59
CA ILE A 206 -9.15 21.16 -1.17
C ILE A 206 -9.19 21.42 0.34
N ILE A 207 -8.75 20.45 1.15
CA ILE A 207 -8.77 20.60 2.60
C ILE A 207 -7.76 21.65 3.08
N ALA A 208 -6.63 21.83 2.37
CA ALA A 208 -5.67 22.89 2.66
C ALA A 208 -6.30 24.27 2.44
N ILE A 209 -6.98 24.48 1.30
CA ILE A 209 -7.71 25.72 1.02
C ILE A 209 -8.78 25.98 2.09
N ALA A 210 -9.53 24.95 2.49
CA ALA A 210 -10.53 25.07 3.56
C ALA A 210 -9.91 25.53 4.88
N GLY A 211 -8.75 24.98 5.24
CA GLY A 211 -8.00 25.37 6.44
C GLY A 211 -7.48 26.80 6.37
N ASP A 212 -6.96 27.21 5.21
CA ASP A 212 -6.42 28.55 5.00
C ASP A 212 -7.50 29.62 5.11
N THR A 213 -8.67 29.41 4.48
CA THR A 213 -9.84 30.31 4.62
C THR A 213 -10.31 30.39 6.09
N ALA A 214 -10.25 29.30 6.84
CA ALA A 214 -10.57 29.33 8.26
C ALA A 214 -9.55 30.15 9.07
N ALA A 215 -8.26 30.00 8.77
CA ALA A 215 -7.17 30.68 9.45
C ALA A 215 -7.13 32.20 9.16
N GLU A 216 -7.56 32.65 7.98
CA GLU A 216 -7.66 34.08 7.62
C GLU A 216 -8.66 34.84 8.51
N HIS A 217 -9.72 34.17 8.96
CA HIS A 217 -10.74 34.76 9.82
C HIS A 217 -10.96 33.88 11.05
N PRO A 218 -10.06 33.89 12.05
CA PRO A 218 -10.07 32.90 13.11
C PRO A 218 -11.15 33.20 14.16
N THR A 219 -12.40 32.87 13.83
CA THR A 219 -13.59 33.05 14.67
C THR A 219 -14.30 31.72 14.91
N GLY A 220 -15.16 31.66 15.94
CA GLY A 220 -15.98 30.47 16.18
C GLY A 220 -16.93 30.14 15.02
N GLU A 221 -17.36 31.16 14.27
CA GLU A 221 -18.18 30.96 13.07
C GLU A 221 -17.36 30.33 11.94
N SER A 222 -16.14 30.82 11.67
CA SER A 222 -15.25 30.21 10.67
C SER A 222 -14.90 28.77 11.02
N LEU A 223 -14.72 28.45 12.31
CA LEU A 223 -14.53 27.08 12.77
C LEU A 223 -15.74 26.18 12.46
N LEU A 224 -16.95 26.69 12.67
CA LEU A 224 -18.19 25.97 12.34
C LEU A 224 -18.28 25.73 10.83
N ARG A 225 -18.05 26.76 10.02
CA ARG A 225 -18.06 26.69 8.55
C ARG A 225 -17.03 25.67 8.05
N PHE A 226 -15.81 25.74 8.58
CA PHE A 226 -14.72 24.79 8.32
C PHE A 226 -15.10 23.35 8.68
N ALA A 227 -15.67 23.11 9.87
CA ALA A 227 -16.05 21.77 10.30
C ALA A 227 -17.08 21.14 9.36
N ILE A 228 -18.10 21.90 8.95
CA ILE A 228 -19.15 21.42 8.03
C ILE A 228 -18.53 21.07 6.67
N THR A 229 -17.79 22.00 6.04
CA THR A 229 -17.23 21.79 4.71
C THR A 229 -16.16 20.69 4.70
N PHE A 230 -15.34 20.60 5.75
CA PHE A 230 -14.35 19.54 5.91
C PHE A 230 -15.01 18.17 6.02
N ILE A 231 -16.06 18.02 6.82
CA ILE A 231 -16.78 16.74 6.98
C ILE A 231 -17.45 16.32 5.66
N MET A 232 -18.05 17.27 4.93
CA MET A 232 -18.60 17.00 3.59
C MET A 232 -17.51 16.53 2.62
N GLY A 233 -16.35 17.19 2.62
CA GLY A 233 -15.19 16.77 1.85
C GLY A 233 -14.70 15.37 2.26
N TRP A 234 -14.64 15.08 3.56
CA TRP A 234 -14.23 13.78 4.07
C TRP A 234 -15.17 12.68 3.59
N LYS A 235 -16.46 12.99 3.52
CA LYS A 235 -17.47 12.07 3.00
C LYS A 235 -17.27 11.77 1.52
N PHE A 236 -16.95 12.77 0.69
CA PHE A 236 -16.55 12.55 -0.71
C PHE A 236 -15.39 11.56 -0.82
N TRP A 237 -14.29 11.83 -0.10
CA TRP A 237 -13.10 10.98 -0.12
C TRP A 237 -13.40 9.54 0.34
N GLY A 238 -14.13 9.40 1.45
CA GLY A 238 -14.49 8.11 2.02
C GLY A 238 -15.42 7.28 1.13
N ASP A 239 -16.38 7.92 0.45
CA ASP A 239 -17.34 7.23 -0.44
C ASP A 239 -16.66 6.72 -1.71
N ILE A 240 -15.79 7.53 -2.33
CA ILE A 240 -14.99 7.10 -3.48
C ILE A 240 -14.13 5.89 -3.11
N GLY A 241 -13.45 5.95 -1.96
CA GLY A 241 -12.62 4.85 -1.49
C GLY A 241 -13.39 3.59 -1.15
N LEU A 242 -14.60 3.72 -0.61
CA LEU A 242 -15.46 2.57 -0.33
C LEU A 242 -15.92 1.89 -1.62
N LEU A 243 -16.36 2.68 -2.61
CA LEU A 243 -16.80 2.17 -3.90
C LEU A 243 -15.66 1.41 -4.61
N MET A 244 -14.47 2.01 -4.65
CA MET A 244 -13.30 1.39 -5.26
C MET A 244 -12.84 0.13 -4.54
N SER A 245 -13.00 0.09 -3.21
CA SER A 245 -12.63 -1.08 -2.42
C SER A 245 -13.60 -2.25 -2.60
N TRP A 246 -14.89 -2.01 -2.80
CA TRP A 246 -15.88 -3.09 -2.88
C TRP A 246 -15.93 -3.77 -4.25
N PHE A 247 -15.80 -2.98 -5.32
CA PHE A 247 -16.00 -3.48 -6.67
C PHE A 247 -14.74 -3.38 -7.51
N ASP A 248 -14.49 -4.47 -8.23
CA ASP A 248 -13.52 -4.50 -9.31
C ASP A 248 -14.20 -4.31 -10.65
N SER A 249 -13.74 -3.31 -11.38
CA SER A 249 -14.11 -3.03 -12.76
C SER A 249 -13.06 -2.10 -13.32
N ASP A 250 -12.31 -2.53 -14.34
CA ASP A 250 -11.37 -1.65 -15.06
C ASP A 250 -11.96 -1.31 -16.43
N ASP A 251 -12.97 -0.45 -16.41
CA ASP A 251 -13.70 -0.01 -17.59
C ASP A 251 -13.78 1.51 -17.70
N VAL A 252 -14.08 1.96 -18.92
CA VAL A 252 -14.24 3.40 -19.21
C VAL A 252 -15.38 4.00 -18.39
N LEU A 253 -16.47 3.26 -18.19
CA LEU A 253 -17.62 3.73 -17.41
C LEU A 253 -17.25 4.09 -15.97
N ARG A 254 -16.44 3.27 -15.28
CA ARG A 254 -15.93 3.60 -13.94
C ARG A 254 -15.08 4.85 -13.96
N ARG A 255 -14.19 5.01 -14.94
CA ARG A 255 -13.34 6.20 -15.06
C ARG A 255 -14.18 7.47 -15.28
N CYS A 256 -15.19 7.40 -16.15
CA CYS A 256 -16.15 8.49 -16.34
C CYS A 256 -16.97 8.77 -15.06
N SER A 257 -17.35 7.75 -14.30
CA SER A 257 -18.05 7.89 -13.03
C SER A 257 -17.19 8.60 -11.98
N VAL A 258 -15.91 8.23 -11.90
CA VAL A 258 -14.93 8.91 -11.04
C VAL A 258 -14.74 10.36 -11.47
N LEU A 259 -14.61 10.62 -12.78
CA LEU A 259 -14.48 11.97 -13.34
C LEU A 259 -15.71 12.84 -13.01
N PHE A 260 -16.92 12.27 -13.10
CA PHE A 260 -18.14 12.96 -12.69
C PHE A 260 -18.11 13.37 -11.22
N ILE A 261 -17.75 12.43 -10.32
CA ILE A 261 -17.64 12.73 -8.88
C ILE A 261 -16.55 13.79 -8.62
N LEU A 262 -15.42 13.72 -9.32
CA LEU A 262 -14.36 14.74 -9.25
C LEU A 262 -14.84 16.11 -9.73
N THR A 263 -15.70 16.15 -10.75
CA THR A 263 -16.31 17.40 -11.25
C THR A 263 -17.26 17.98 -10.20
N CYS A 264 -18.07 17.15 -9.54
CA CYS A 264 -18.89 17.57 -8.41
C CYS A 264 -18.04 18.06 -7.23
N LEU A 265 -16.92 17.39 -6.92
CA LEU A 265 -16.00 17.80 -5.87
C LEU A 265 -15.33 19.16 -6.19
N LEU A 266 -14.97 19.40 -7.45
CA LEU A 266 -14.49 20.71 -7.90
C LEU A 266 -15.57 21.78 -7.75
N GLY A 267 -16.79 21.51 -8.22
CA GLY A 267 -17.93 22.43 -8.07
C GLY A 267 -18.29 22.72 -6.60
N PHE A 268 -18.17 21.73 -5.72
CA PHE A 268 -18.28 21.91 -4.27
C PHE A 268 -17.20 22.86 -3.74
N THR A 269 -15.95 22.66 -4.16
CA THR A 269 -14.79 23.43 -3.69
C THR A 269 -14.87 24.90 -4.11
N THR A 270 -15.25 25.17 -5.37
CA THR A 270 -15.34 26.55 -5.88
C THR A 270 -16.41 27.39 -5.18
N ASN A 271 -17.40 26.73 -4.59
CA ASN A 271 -18.48 27.38 -3.84
C ASN A 271 -18.23 27.41 -2.32
N MET A 272 -17.10 26.90 -1.84
CA MET A 272 -16.80 26.73 -0.41
C MET A 272 -16.51 28.05 0.32
N ALA A 273 -15.79 28.98 -0.31
CA ALA A 273 -15.37 30.23 0.33
C ALA A 273 -16.55 31.12 0.75
N SER A 274 -17.53 31.32 -0.15
CA SER A 274 -18.73 32.14 0.09
C SER A 274 -19.96 31.30 0.46
N ALA A 275 -19.75 30.05 0.88
CA ALA A 275 -20.80 29.05 1.08
C ALA A 275 -21.91 29.53 2.01
N PHE A 276 -21.57 30.24 3.08
CA PHE A 276 -22.55 30.64 4.10
C PHE A 276 -23.08 32.07 3.89
N GLU A 277 -22.74 32.69 2.77
CA GLU A 277 -23.18 34.05 2.41
C GLU A 277 -24.09 34.02 1.18
N GLN A 278 -23.65 33.37 0.10
CA GLN A 278 -24.35 33.40 -1.18
C GLN A 278 -24.39 32.04 -1.88
N THR A 279 -23.36 31.20 -1.69
CA THR A 279 -23.15 29.98 -2.49
C THR A 279 -23.54 28.69 -1.76
N TYR A 280 -24.39 28.76 -0.73
CA TYR A 280 -24.81 27.58 0.04
C TYR A 280 -25.52 26.55 -0.84
N THR A 281 -26.53 27.01 -1.58
CA THR A 281 -27.34 26.18 -2.47
C THR A 281 -26.51 25.44 -3.52
N PRO A 282 -25.64 26.11 -4.31
CA PRO A 282 -24.79 25.40 -5.26
C PRO A 282 -23.79 24.45 -4.57
N LEU A 283 -23.22 24.81 -3.41
CA LEU A 283 -22.34 23.92 -2.65
C LEU A 283 -23.05 22.61 -2.27
N VAL A 284 -24.24 22.71 -1.67
CA VAL A 284 -25.03 21.53 -1.27
C VAL A 284 -25.53 20.78 -2.50
N ALA A 285 -25.87 21.46 -3.59
CA ALA A 285 -26.32 20.82 -4.83
C ALA A 285 -25.23 19.94 -5.45
N PHE A 286 -23.98 20.41 -5.54
CA PHE A 286 -22.87 19.59 -6.04
C PHE A 286 -22.56 18.40 -5.11
N TYR A 287 -22.62 18.61 -3.79
CA TYR A 287 -22.51 17.54 -2.82
C TYR A 287 -23.61 16.48 -3.01
N LEU A 288 -24.87 16.92 -3.09
CA LEU A 288 -26.04 16.06 -3.31
C LEU A 288 -25.96 15.32 -4.64
N ALA A 289 -25.52 15.97 -5.72
CA ALA A 289 -25.38 15.35 -7.03
C ALA A 289 -24.45 14.13 -6.97
N ALA A 290 -23.29 14.27 -6.32
CA ALA A 290 -22.37 13.15 -6.11
C ALA A 290 -22.96 12.07 -5.20
N ARG A 291 -23.63 12.45 -4.10
CA ARG A 291 -24.24 11.48 -3.16
C ARG A 291 -25.39 10.69 -3.80
N LEU A 292 -26.24 11.35 -4.58
CA LEU A 292 -27.33 10.71 -5.33
C LEU A 292 -26.80 9.84 -6.46
N PHE A 293 -25.74 10.26 -7.14
CA PHE A 293 -25.04 9.42 -8.11
C PHE A 293 -24.51 8.15 -7.45
N MET A 294 -23.78 8.26 -6.35
CA MET A 294 -23.29 7.09 -5.58
C MET A 294 -24.42 6.18 -5.11
N THR A 295 -25.52 6.76 -4.64
CA THR A 295 -26.72 6.01 -4.22
C THR A 295 -27.35 5.27 -5.39
N THR A 296 -27.42 5.91 -6.56
CA THR A 296 -27.89 5.28 -7.80
C THR A 296 -26.96 4.16 -8.22
N SER A 297 -25.64 4.35 -8.12
CA SER A 297 -24.64 3.29 -8.37
C SER A 297 -24.84 2.11 -7.43
N MET A 298 -25.12 2.32 -6.13
CA MET A 298 -25.43 1.23 -5.20
C MET A 298 -26.66 0.43 -5.62
N PHE A 299 -27.74 1.09 -6.05
CA PHE A 299 -28.92 0.39 -6.58
C PHE A 299 -28.62 -0.33 -7.90
N TRP A 300 -27.80 0.26 -8.77
CA TRP A 300 -27.32 -0.39 -9.99
C TRP A 300 -26.51 -1.66 -9.70
N TYR A 301 -25.60 -1.62 -8.73
CA TYR A 301 -24.86 -2.81 -8.28
C TYR A 301 -25.77 -3.84 -7.63
N ALA A 302 -26.78 -3.41 -6.86
CA ALA A 302 -27.78 -4.30 -6.29
C ALA A 302 -28.54 -5.08 -7.37
N TRP A 303 -28.80 -4.44 -8.52
CA TRP A 303 -29.44 -5.09 -9.66
C TRP A 303 -28.47 -6.01 -10.43
N SER A 304 -27.24 -5.54 -10.67
CA SER A 304 -26.24 -6.25 -11.45
C SER A 304 -25.66 -7.48 -10.75
N ILE A 305 -25.62 -7.47 -9.41
CA ILE A 305 -24.98 -8.48 -8.57
C ILE A 305 -26.00 -8.99 -7.52
N PRO A 306 -26.81 -10.02 -7.86
CA PRO A 306 -27.83 -10.55 -6.98
C PRO A 306 -27.29 -11.03 -5.61
N MET A 307 -26.03 -11.49 -5.58
CA MET A 307 -25.39 -12.01 -4.37
C MET A 307 -25.39 -11.01 -3.22
N VAL A 308 -25.05 -9.74 -3.45
CA VAL A 308 -24.92 -8.70 -2.39
C VAL A 308 -26.11 -7.73 -2.37
N ARG A 309 -27.22 -8.10 -3.01
CA ARG A 309 -28.36 -7.21 -3.29
C ARG A 309 -28.94 -6.56 -2.03
N GLY A 310 -29.18 -7.35 -0.98
CA GLY A 310 -29.73 -6.83 0.28
C GLY A 310 -28.82 -5.79 0.94
N SER A 311 -27.51 -6.08 0.96
CA SER A 311 -26.52 -5.14 1.46
C SER A 311 -26.49 -3.84 0.66
N MET A 312 -26.54 -3.92 -0.67
CA MET A 312 -26.50 -2.73 -1.54
C MET A 312 -27.76 -1.87 -1.42
N ILE A 313 -28.94 -2.49 -1.37
CA ILE A 313 -30.20 -1.77 -1.13
C ILE A 313 -30.18 -1.10 0.24
N GLY A 314 -29.72 -1.81 1.29
CA GLY A 314 -29.62 -1.25 2.64
C GLY A 314 -28.71 -0.02 2.70
N ASN A 315 -27.52 -0.08 2.09
CA ASN A 315 -26.62 1.08 2.01
C ASN A 315 -27.24 2.23 1.18
N GLY A 316 -27.91 1.92 0.07
CA GLY A 316 -28.62 2.91 -0.74
C GLY A 316 -29.72 3.64 0.04
N VAL A 317 -30.58 2.90 0.76
CA VAL A 317 -31.66 3.47 1.58
C VAL A 317 -31.11 4.32 2.73
N ILE A 318 -30.08 3.85 3.43
CA ILE A 318 -29.43 4.62 4.49
C ILE A 318 -28.84 5.92 3.94
N SER A 319 -28.31 5.92 2.71
CA SER A 319 -27.75 7.09 2.05
C SER A 319 -28.82 8.12 1.61
N LEU A 320 -30.07 7.71 1.41
CA LEU A 320 -31.17 8.63 1.07
C LEU A 320 -31.61 9.50 2.26
N ILE A 321 -31.45 9.01 3.49
CA ILE A 321 -31.80 9.75 4.72
C ILE A 321 -31.04 11.08 4.82
N PRO A 322 -29.68 11.11 4.82
CA PRO A 322 -28.95 12.36 4.84
C PRO A 322 -29.19 13.19 3.57
N ALA A 323 -29.39 12.58 2.40
CA ALA A 323 -29.72 13.33 1.18
C ALA A 323 -31.02 14.15 1.34
N ALA A 324 -32.07 13.58 1.92
CA ALA A 324 -33.31 14.30 2.21
C ALA A 324 -33.11 15.44 3.22
N LEU A 325 -32.27 15.22 4.25
CA LEU A 325 -31.95 16.26 5.24
C LEU A 325 -31.15 17.42 4.64
N TRP A 326 -30.20 17.13 3.74
CA TRP A 326 -29.46 18.14 3.00
C TRP A 326 -30.37 18.95 2.06
N ILE A 327 -31.32 18.31 1.38
CA ILE A 327 -32.34 19.01 0.58
C ILE A 327 -33.19 19.93 1.48
N GLY A 328 -33.61 19.43 2.66
CA GLY A 328 -34.33 20.23 3.64
C GLY A 328 -33.51 21.44 4.12
N SER A 329 -32.19 21.27 4.30
CA SER A 329 -31.31 22.36 4.76
C SER A 329 -31.22 23.56 3.82
N ILE A 330 -31.48 23.37 2.52
CA ILE A 330 -31.49 24.45 1.52
C ILE A 330 -32.72 25.36 1.69
N HIS A 331 -33.84 24.78 2.12
CA HIS A 331 -35.12 25.49 2.20
C HIS A 331 -35.34 26.19 3.54
N ILE A 332 -34.44 26.00 4.50
CA ILE A 332 -34.51 26.60 5.83
C ILE A 332 -33.43 27.66 5.96
N GLU A 333 -33.80 28.84 6.44
CA GLU A 333 -32.86 29.93 6.70
C GLU A 333 -31.96 29.64 7.92
N ALA A 334 -30.76 30.22 7.92
CA ALA A 334 -29.88 30.18 9.09
C ALA A 334 -30.49 31.02 10.23
N PRO A 335 -30.39 30.61 11.51
CA PRO A 335 -29.59 29.51 12.06
C PRO A 335 -30.34 28.16 12.18
N ALA A 336 -31.64 28.10 11.86
CA ALA A 336 -32.45 26.90 12.07
C ALA A 336 -31.99 25.70 11.22
N ASN A 337 -31.38 25.97 10.05
CA ASN A 337 -30.80 24.95 9.18
C ASN A 337 -29.69 24.12 9.83
N GLN A 338 -28.99 24.64 10.85
CA GLN A 338 -27.90 23.95 11.55
C GLN A 338 -28.37 22.61 12.17
N GLY A 339 -29.60 22.55 12.67
CA GLY A 339 -30.17 21.32 13.21
C GLY A 339 -30.26 20.21 12.16
N LEU A 340 -30.66 20.54 10.93
CA LEU A 340 -30.70 19.57 9.83
C LEU A 340 -29.30 19.17 9.36
N ILE A 341 -28.38 20.13 9.24
CA ILE A 341 -27.00 19.90 8.79
C ILE A 341 -26.30 18.90 9.71
N TRP A 342 -26.35 19.11 11.04
CA TRP A 342 -25.66 18.23 11.99
C TRP A 342 -26.26 16.83 12.05
N VAL A 343 -27.60 16.71 11.94
CA VAL A 343 -28.25 15.41 11.86
C VAL A 343 -27.88 14.70 10.55
N ALA A 344 -27.82 15.42 9.42
CA ALA A 344 -27.38 14.86 8.14
C ALA A 344 -25.92 14.36 8.21
N ILE A 345 -25.02 15.17 8.78
CA ILE A 345 -23.62 14.80 9.02
C ILE A 345 -23.50 13.54 9.88
N LEU A 346 -24.27 13.44 10.95
CA LEU A 346 -24.25 12.27 11.84
C LEU A 346 -24.64 10.99 11.08
N PHE A 347 -25.67 11.05 10.22
CA PHE A 347 -26.03 9.94 9.36
C PHE A 347 -24.98 9.67 8.27
N ASP A 348 -24.37 10.69 7.67
CA ASP A 348 -23.33 10.53 6.65
C ASP A 348 -22.07 9.85 7.21
N LEU A 349 -21.67 10.18 8.44
CA LEU A 349 -20.49 9.61 9.11
C LEU A 349 -20.75 8.21 9.68
N PHE A 350 -21.89 8.01 10.34
CA PHE A 350 -22.17 6.77 11.07
C PHE A 350 -23.11 5.80 10.35
N GLY A 351 -23.74 6.19 9.24
CA GLY A 351 -24.68 5.36 8.48
C GLY A 351 -24.10 4.01 8.04
N ASN A 352 -22.88 4.01 7.52
CA ASN A 352 -22.18 2.77 7.16
C ASN A 352 -21.87 1.90 8.39
N SER A 353 -21.57 2.52 9.53
CA SER A 353 -21.33 1.79 10.79
C SER A 353 -22.61 1.13 11.28
N ILE A 354 -23.75 1.82 11.20
CA ILE A 354 -25.09 1.28 11.51
C ILE A 354 -25.35 0.04 10.64
N MET A 355 -25.05 0.10 9.34
CA MET A 355 -25.21 -1.03 8.43
C MET A 355 -24.34 -2.23 8.83
N ILE A 356 -23.07 -2.00 9.20
CA ILE A 356 -22.18 -3.06 9.68
C ILE A 356 -22.74 -3.72 10.95
N PHE A 357 -23.34 -2.95 11.87
CA PHE A 357 -23.98 -3.51 13.06
C PHE A 357 -25.19 -4.38 12.74
N PHE A 358 -25.96 -4.05 11.70
CA PHE A 358 -27.06 -4.90 11.22
C PHE A 358 -26.56 -6.15 10.51
N GLN A 359 -25.55 -6.02 9.65
CA GLN A 359 -24.93 -7.13 8.91
C GLN A 359 -24.21 -8.14 9.83
N ARG A 360 -23.60 -7.64 10.92
CA ARG A 360 -22.87 -8.46 11.91
C ARG A 360 -23.60 -8.57 13.25
N ALA A 361 -24.93 -8.53 13.25
CA ALA A 361 -25.72 -8.62 14.47
C ALA A 361 -25.41 -9.92 15.24
N GLY A 362 -24.93 -9.79 16.48
CA GLY A 362 -24.65 -10.94 17.36
C GLY A 362 -25.90 -11.75 17.70
N PRO A 363 -25.76 -12.93 18.32
CA PRO A 363 -26.85 -13.91 18.51
C PRO A 363 -28.07 -13.35 19.25
N THR A 364 -27.88 -12.42 20.18
CA THR A 364 -28.96 -11.77 20.93
C THR A 364 -29.75 -10.77 20.08
N ARG A 365 -29.07 -9.98 19.23
CA ARG A 365 -29.70 -8.97 18.37
C ARG A 365 -30.26 -9.56 17.09
N ALA A 366 -29.68 -10.67 16.61
CA ALA A 366 -30.19 -11.42 15.48
C ALA A 366 -31.62 -11.94 15.69
N LYS A 367 -32.09 -12.08 16.95
CA LYS A 367 -33.47 -12.46 17.27
C LYS A 367 -34.50 -11.35 16.99
N LEU A 368 -34.07 -10.08 16.98
CA LEU A 368 -34.92 -8.92 16.66
C LEU A 368 -35.02 -8.66 15.16
N ILE A 369 -34.15 -9.26 14.34
CA ILE A 369 -34.09 -9.05 12.90
C ILE A 369 -34.98 -10.08 12.20
N PRO A 370 -35.93 -9.67 11.33
CA PRO A 370 -36.75 -10.61 10.57
C PRO A 370 -35.91 -11.58 9.72
N ASN A 371 -36.31 -12.86 9.68
CA ASN A 371 -35.57 -13.90 8.96
C ASN A 371 -35.30 -13.57 7.48
N LYS A 372 -36.28 -12.97 6.77
CA LYS A 372 -36.10 -12.51 5.39
C LYS A 372 -34.99 -11.47 5.22
N MET A 373 -34.84 -10.58 6.20
CA MET A 373 -33.78 -9.57 6.19
C MET A 373 -32.42 -10.19 6.49
N LYS A 374 -32.39 -11.20 7.37
CA LYS A 374 -31.18 -11.97 7.69
C LYS A 374 -30.66 -12.75 6.49
N GLU A 375 -31.54 -13.40 5.72
CA GLU A 375 -31.18 -14.09 4.47
C GLU A 375 -30.66 -13.10 3.43
N SER A 376 -31.31 -11.94 3.28
CA SER A 376 -30.89 -10.91 2.32
C SER A 376 -29.55 -10.24 2.65
N LEU A 377 -29.17 -10.23 3.93
CA LEU A 377 -27.91 -9.65 4.44
C LEU A 377 -26.83 -10.71 4.71
N GLU A 378 -27.07 -11.97 4.35
CA GLU A 378 -26.12 -13.06 4.58
C GLU A 378 -24.81 -12.84 3.81
N PHE A 379 -24.91 -12.21 2.64
CA PHE A 379 -23.79 -11.80 1.81
C PHE A 379 -23.63 -10.28 1.86
N PHE A 380 -22.48 -9.82 2.35
CA PHE A 380 -22.13 -8.40 2.37
C PHE A 380 -20.68 -8.19 1.94
N PRO A 381 -20.37 -7.08 1.24
CA PRO A 381 -19.03 -6.83 0.74
C PRO A 381 -18.05 -6.61 1.90
N GLY A 382 -16.86 -7.17 1.74
CA GLY A 382 -15.71 -6.94 2.61
C GLY A 382 -14.81 -5.84 2.03
N THR A 383 -14.23 -5.04 2.90
CA THR A 383 -13.17 -4.10 2.55
C THR A 383 -11.83 -4.80 2.67
N ASN A 384 -10.95 -4.68 1.67
CA ASN A 384 -9.59 -5.15 1.81
C ASN A 384 -8.89 -4.31 2.89
N ILE A 385 -8.48 -4.98 3.97
CA ILE A 385 -7.91 -4.30 5.14
C ILE A 385 -6.52 -3.75 4.81
N GLU A 386 -5.71 -4.51 4.08
CA GLU A 386 -4.35 -4.15 3.68
C GLU A 386 -4.35 -2.88 2.81
N HIS A 387 -5.09 -2.91 1.71
CA HIS A 387 -5.24 -1.77 0.80
C HIS A 387 -5.85 -0.55 1.51
N ARG A 388 -6.81 -0.76 2.42
CA ARG A 388 -7.42 0.34 3.17
C ARG A 388 -6.42 1.02 4.10
N ILE A 389 -5.55 0.26 4.77
CA ILE A 389 -4.50 0.81 5.63
C ILE A 389 -3.50 1.58 4.77
N GLU A 390 -3.03 0.98 3.67
CA GLU A 390 -2.06 1.59 2.76
C GLU A 390 -2.56 2.92 2.20
N ARG A 391 -3.81 2.98 1.73
CA ARG A 391 -4.41 4.22 1.22
C ARG A 391 -4.58 5.27 2.30
N THR A 392 -5.04 4.91 3.51
CA THR A 392 -5.15 5.87 4.61
C THR A 392 -3.77 6.41 5.01
N ASN A 393 -2.75 5.56 5.03
CA ASN A 393 -1.38 5.96 5.29
C ASN A 393 -0.85 6.90 4.21
N ALA A 394 -1.05 6.58 2.93
CA ALA A 394 -0.66 7.45 1.82
C ALA A 394 -1.33 8.83 1.91
N PHE A 395 -2.64 8.85 2.22
CA PHE A 395 -3.38 10.08 2.42
C PHE A 395 -2.83 10.92 3.58
N VAL A 396 -2.58 10.31 4.75
CA VAL A 396 -1.99 11.02 5.90
C VAL A 396 -0.60 11.58 5.58
N THR A 397 0.22 10.85 4.82
CA THR A 397 1.52 11.37 4.33
C THR A 397 1.32 12.62 3.47
N LEU A 398 0.35 12.63 2.55
CA LEU A 398 0.08 13.80 1.72
C LEU A 398 -0.40 15.00 2.56
N VAL A 399 -1.18 14.78 3.62
CA VAL A 399 -1.59 15.84 4.55
C VAL A 399 -0.40 16.42 5.33
N PHE A 400 0.52 15.57 5.79
CA PHE A 400 1.77 16.06 6.39
C PHE A 400 2.59 16.86 5.37
N GLY A 401 2.61 16.43 4.11
CA GLY A 401 3.25 17.15 3.01
C GLY A 401 2.63 18.52 2.72
N SER A 402 1.29 18.64 2.75
CA SER A 402 0.62 19.93 2.52
C SER A 402 0.91 20.95 3.62
N CYS A 403 1.10 20.50 4.86
CA CYS A 403 1.57 21.38 5.94
C CYS A 403 2.94 22.00 5.63
N VAL A 404 3.86 21.23 5.05
CA VAL A 404 5.20 21.72 4.67
C VAL A 404 5.11 22.80 3.60
N LEU A 405 4.18 22.67 2.64
CA LEU A 405 3.94 23.71 1.62
C LEU A 405 3.53 25.05 2.25
N GLY A 406 2.73 25.03 3.33
CA GLY A 406 2.33 26.24 4.07
C GLY A 406 3.47 26.94 4.81
N LEU A 407 4.62 26.28 5.02
CA LEU A 407 5.81 26.86 5.65
C LEU A 407 6.71 27.61 4.65
N LEU A 408 6.50 27.40 3.34
CA LEU A 408 7.31 28.01 2.30
C LEU A 408 6.92 29.48 2.13
N TYR A 409 7.79 30.38 2.61
CA TYR A 409 7.73 31.81 2.31
C TYR A 409 8.91 32.21 1.42
N GLN A 410 8.77 33.33 0.71
CA GLN A 410 9.84 33.87 -0.14
C GLN A 410 10.48 35.09 0.55
N SER A 411 11.82 35.07 0.65
CA SER A 411 12.61 36.18 1.19
C SER A 411 13.17 37.07 0.09
N HIS A 412 13.20 38.37 0.32
CA HIS A 412 13.79 39.37 -0.57
C HIS A 412 15.28 39.65 -0.28
N VAL A 413 15.79 39.21 0.89
CA VAL A 413 17.16 39.50 1.36
C VAL A 413 18.13 38.38 0.98
N GLU A 414 19.39 38.74 0.68
CA GLU A 414 20.46 37.80 0.29
C GLU A 414 20.77 36.74 1.36
N MET A 415 20.73 37.11 2.65
CA MET A 415 20.89 36.20 3.80
C MET A 415 19.64 36.28 4.70
N GLY A 416 18.72 35.34 4.51
CA GLY A 416 17.39 35.33 5.15
C GLY A 416 17.29 34.62 6.51
N ILE A 417 18.36 34.58 7.32
CA ILE A 417 18.29 34.01 8.68
C ILE A 417 17.65 35.03 9.62
N ASN A 418 16.33 34.93 9.77
CA ASN A 418 15.52 35.81 10.62
C ASN A 418 14.46 35.00 11.38
N ALA A 419 13.61 35.67 12.15
CA ALA A 419 12.56 34.99 12.90
C ALA A 419 11.52 34.28 12.00
N PHE A 420 11.28 34.75 10.77
CA PHE A 420 10.42 34.05 9.81
C PHE A 420 11.01 32.67 9.47
N PHE A 421 12.31 32.61 9.20
CA PHE A 421 13.04 31.36 8.95
C PHE A 421 12.99 30.44 10.17
N GLY A 422 13.24 30.98 11.37
CA GLY A 422 13.17 30.23 12.62
C GLY A 422 11.81 29.58 12.84
N LYS A 423 10.71 30.32 12.62
CA LYS A 423 9.34 29.78 12.71
C LYS A 423 9.10 28.69 11.68
N ALA A 424 9.57 28.86 10.45
CA ALA A 424 9.42 27.85 9.38
C ALA A 424 10.18 26.55 9.73
N VAL A 425 11.41 26.64 10.23
CA VAL A 425 12.19 25.47 10.67
C VAL A 425 11.52 24.76 11.83
N LEU A 426 11.02 25.50 12.83
CA LEU A 426 10.29 24.92 13.95
C LEU A 426 9.00 24.22 13.49
N GLY A 427 8.29 24.78 12.51
CA GLY A 427 7.14 24.16 11.88
C GLY A 427 7.49 22.87 11.12
N LEU A 428 8.62 22.86 10.42
CA LEU A 428 9.11 21.66 9.72
C LEU A 428 9.45 20.55 10.72
N ILE A 429 10.07 20.90 11.85
CA ILE A 429 10.33 19.95 12.95
C ILE A 429 9.01 19.37 13.47
N GLN A 430 7.96 20.18 13.64
CA GLN A 430 6.64 19.67 14.06
C GLN A 430 6.07 18.67 13.06
N ALA A 431 6.04 19.01 11.77
CA ALA A 431 5.56 18.11 10.72
C ALA A 431 6.34 16.78 10.70
N PHE A 432 7.66 16.86 10.83
CA PHE A 432 8.53 15.69 10.91
C PHE A 432 8.27 14.83 12.15
N VAL A 433 8.09 15.45 13.34
CA VAL A 433 7.76 14.73 14.57
C VAL A 433 6.42 14.00 14.46
N PHE A 434 5.39 14.63 13.89
CA PHE A 434 4.09 13.99 13.66
C PHE A 434 4.20 12.80 12.70
N ASN A 435 4.94 12.97 11.60
CA ASN A 435 5.22 11.89 10.66
C ASN A 435 5.94 10.71 11.35
N TRP A 436 6.97 11.01 12.14
CA TRP A 436 7.78 10.01 12.84
C TRP A 436 6.95 9.24 13.87
N ILE A 437 6.11 9.94 14.65
CA ILE A 437 5.21 9.31 15.62
C ILE A 437 4.21 8.40 14.93
N TYR A 438 3.55 8.87 13.87
CA TYR A 438 2.48 8.13 13.20
C TYR A 438 3.01 6.90 12.44
N PHE A 439 4.06 7.06 11.63
CA PHE A 439 4.53 5.98 10.76
C PHE A 439 5.50 5.02 11.42
N GLU A 440 6.52 5.52 12.13
CA GLU A 440 7.53 4.63 12.68
C GLU A 440 7.12 4.19 14.08
N ILE A 441 6.87 5.11 15.02
CA ILE A 441 6.69 4.76 16.43
C ILE A 441 5.42 3.93 16.64
N ASP A 442 4.28 4.40 16.11
CA ASP A 442 2.99 3.74 16.31
C ASP A 442 2.79 2.50 15.42
N SER A 443 3.69 2.25 14.46
CA SER A 443 3.73 0.99 13.67
C SER A 443 4.85 0.05 14.10
N PHE A 444 5.82 0.51 14.90
CA PHE A 444 6.95 -0.30 15.34
C PHE A 444 6.47 -1.46 16.22
N ASN A 445 6.93 -2.68 15.92
CA ASN A 445 6.54 -3.90 16.61
C ASN A 445 5.02 -4.12 16.69
N LEU A 446 4.26 -3.68 15.68
CA LEU A 446 2.84 -3.94 15.58
C LEU A 446 2.56 -5.44 15.47
N HIS A 447 1.81 -5.99 16.43
CA HIS A 447 1.37 -7.38 16.42
C HIS A 447 0.04 -7.53 15.67
N THR A 448 -0.97 -6.75 16.07
CA THR A 448 -2.28 -6.72 15.43
C THR A 448 -2.78 -5.30 15.25
N HIS A 449 -3.05 -4.94 13.99
CA HIS A 449 -3.65 -3.66 13.62
C HIS A 449 -5.09 -3.54 14.15
N ALA A 450 -5.52 -2.31 14.47
CA ALA A 450 -6.85 -2.05 15.05
C ALA A 450 -8.00 -2.64 14.22
N ILE A 451 -7.92 -2.50 12.89
CA ILE A 451 -8.94 -3.01 11.96
C ILE A 451 -9.10 -4.54 12.05
N ARG A 452 -8.02 -5.27 12.34
CA ARG A 452 -8.02 -6.73 12.45
C ARG A 452 -8.45 -7.24 13.83
N ARG A 453 -8.28 -6.43 14.87
CA ARG A 453 -8.45 -6.83 16.26
C ARG A 453 -9.90 -7.06 16.65
N HIS A 454 -10.75 -6.04 16.48
CA HIS A 454 -12.15 -6.07 16.89
C HIS A 454 -12.95 -5.00 16.13
N VAL A 455 -14.25 -5.22 15.89
CA VAL A 455 -15.11 -4.29 15.15
C VAL A 455 -15.11 -2.89 15.78
N PHE A 456 -15.20 -2.81 17.11
CA PHE A 456 -15.12 -1.52 17.81
C PHE A 456 -13.77 -0.82 17.60
N SER A 457 -12.66 -1.58 17.67
CA SER A 457 -11.32 -1.03 17.41
C SER A 457 -11.19 -0.52 15.98
N ALA A 458 -11.76 -1.25 15.00
CA ALA A 458 -11.80 -0.84 13.61
C ALA A 458 -12.62 0.44 13.42
N LEU A 459 -13.83 0.50 14.00
CA LEU A 459 -14.70 1.68 13.92
C LEU A 459 -14.04 2.90 14.58
N THR A 460 -13.46 2.75 15.77
CA THR A 460 -12.71 3.84 16.41
C THR A 460 -11.56 4.30 15.55
N TRP A 461 -10.77 3.38 15.00
CA TRP A 461 -9.66 3.72 14.09
C TRP A 461 -10.16 4.49 12.86
N PHE A 462 -11.23 4.04 12.20
CA PHE A 462 -11.80 4.78 11.06
C PHE A 462 -12.33 6.17 11.46
N SER A 463 -13.06 6.26 12.56
CA SER A 463 -13.71 7.50 12.99
C SER A 463 -12.72 8.54 13.51
N ILE A 464 -11.63 8.13 14.17
CA ILE A 464 -10.67 9.06 14.78
C ILE A 464 -9.72 9.73 13.77
N HIS A 465 -9.55 9.16 12.57
CA HIS A 465 -8.75 9.79 11.52
C HIS A 465 -9.37 11.10 11.02
N LEU A 466 -10.70 11.22 11.01
CA LEU A 466 -11.38 12.46 10.64
C LEU A 466 -10.99 13.64 11.57
N PRO A 467 -11.23 13.58 12.89
CA PRO A 467 -10.85 14.66 13.79
C PRO A 467 -9.33 14.85 13.87
N PHE A 468 -8.54 13.78 13.71
CA PHE A 468 -7.09 13.89 13.59
C PHE A 468 -6.67 14.79 12.42
N VAL A 469 -7.10 14.48 11.20
CA VAL A 469 -6.72 15.22 10.00
C VAL A 469 -7.31 16.63 10.03
N MET A 470 -8.57 16.77 10.45
CA MET A 470 -9.24 18.07 10.55
C MET A 470 -8.52 19.03 11.51
N SER A 471 -8.15 18.56 12.70
CA SER A 471 -7.43 19.37 13.69
C SER A 471 -5.98 19.66 13.26
N PHE A 472 -5.32 18.70 12.61
CA PHE A 472 -3.97 18.90 12.10
C PHE A 472 -3.93 19.93 10.96
N VAL A 473 -4.85 19.85 9.98
CA VAL A 473 -4.95 20.81 8.87
C VAL A 473 -5.25 22.22 9.40
N LEU A 474 -6.18 22.35 10.34
CA LEU A 474 -6.48 23.64 10.96
C LEU A 474 -5.25 24.25 11.66
N SER A 475 -4.49 23.42 12.37
CA SER A 475 -3.23 23.83 12.99
C SER A 475 -2.17 24.21 11.96
N ALA A 476 -2.06 23.46 10.86
CA ALA A 476 -1.09 23.71 9.80
C ALA A 476 -1.36 25.03 9.08
N SER A 477 -2.62 25.33 8.74
CA SER A 477 -3.02 26.60 8.16
C SER A 477 -2.80 27.78 9.12
N ALA A 478 -3.11 27.60 10.41
CA ALA A 478 -2.79 28.62 11.41
C ALA A 478 -1.28 28.84 11.56
N LEU A 479 -0.48 27.77 11.52
CA LEU A 479 0.97 27.85 11.54
C LEU A 479 1.52 28.61 10.32
N ALA A 480 0.94 28.43 9.12
CA ALA A 480 1.33 29.17 7.93
C ALA A 480 1.12 30.69 8.07
N VAL A 481 0.09 31.12 8.81
CA VAL A 481 -0.10 32.54 9.17
C VAL A 481 0.94 32.97 10.22
N LEU A 482 1.16 32.16 11.27
CA LEU A 482 2.14 32.46 12.32
C LEU A 482 3.57 32.58 11.79
N VAL A 483 3.96 31.75 10.82
CA VAL A 483 5.29 31.81 10.19
C VAL A 483 5.51 33.16 9.54
N ARG A 484 4.47 33.79 8.98
CA ARG A 484 4.54 35.08 8.28
C ARG A 484 4.26 36.29 9.17
N ALA A 485 3.95 36.10 10.46
CA ALA A 485 3.69 37.19 11.40
C ALA A 485 4.98 37.96 11.73
N HIS A 486 4.91 39.29 11.85
CA HIS A 486 6.05 40.18 12.12
C HIS A 486 6.01 40.79 13.54
N ASP A 487 5.38 40.09 14.46
CA ASP A 487 5.15 40.48 15.87
C ASP A 487 6.40 40.40 16.76
N CYS A 488 7.56 39.99 16.24
CA CYS A 488 8.80 39.82 16.98
C CYS A 488 9.92 40.74 16.46
N PRO A 489 10.85 41.18 17.33
CA PRO A 489 11.84 42.22 16.99
C PRO A 489 12.84 41.82 15.89
N ASP A 490 12.91 40.54 15.52
CA ASP A 490 13.79 39.99 14.47
C ASP A 490 13.00 39.50 13.24
N ALA A 491 11.85 40.15 12.98
CA ALA A 491 10.99 39.88 11.82
C ALA A 491 10.79 41.16 10.98
N PRO A 492 11.82 41.64 10.26
CA PRO A 492 11.70 42.85 9.44
C PRO A 492 10.77 42.62 8.25
N LEU A 493 9.69 43.41 8.15
CA LEU A 493 8.69 43.36 7.07
C LEU A 493 9.32 43.40 5.67
N GLU A 494 10.36 44.23 5.48
CA GLU A 494 11.07 44.39 4.20
C GLU A 494 11.81 43.12 3.75
N SER A 495 11.98 42.13 4.63
CA SER A 495 12.61 40.87 4.27
C SER A 495 11.69 39.88 3.56
N LEU A 496 10.37 40.08 3.65
CA LEU A 496 9.37 39.29 2.93
C LEU A 496 9.25 39.79 1.49
N PHE A 497 9.00 38.87 0.56
CA PHE A 497 8.67 39.23 -0.82
C PHE A 497 7.34 40.01 -0.88
N GLU A 498 7.20 40.93 -1.85
CA GLU A 498 6.11 41.92 -1.92
C GLU A 498 4.70 41.30 -1.79
N THR A 499 4.49 40.08 -2.31
CA THR A 499 3.21 39.37 -2.24
C THR A 499 2.81 38.92 -0.83
N PHE A 500 3.78 38.76 0.08
CA PHE A 500 3.56 38.28 1.45
C PHE A 500 3.45 39.41 2.48
N ILE A 501 3.95 40.61 2.16
CA ILE A 501 3.85 41.81 3.03
C ILE A 501 2.40 42.10 3.45
N PRO A 502 1.39 42.18 2.55
CA PRO A 502 0.02 42.52 2.97
C PRO A 502 -0.66 41.40 3.76
N ARG A 503 -0.09 40.19 3.76
CA ARG A 503 -0.62 39.03 4.49
C ARG A 503 0.13 38.76 5.79
N SER A 504 1.04 39.66 6.19
CA SER A 504 1.81 39.57 7.43
C SER A 504 1.09 40.33 8.55
N GLU A 505 0.75 39.64 9.63
CA GLU A 505 0.07 40.24 10.79
C GLU A 505 1.09 40.82 11.79
N ASP A 506 0.77 41.99 12.33
CA ASP A 506 1.52 42.73 13.36
C ASP A 506 1.29 42.15 14.77
N HIS A 507 0.08 41.64 15.02
CA HIS A 507 -0.28 40.97 16.26
C HIS A 507 -1.04 39.66 16.01
N ILE A 508 -0.81 38.67 16.86
CA ILE A 508 -1.53 37.38 16.76
C ILE A 508 -2.89 37.50 17.43
N THR A 509 -3.94 37.27 16.67
CA THR A 509 -5.30 37.22 17.23
C THR A 509 -5.48 36.01 18.16
N GLN A 510 -6.31 36.17 19.19
CA GLN A 510 -6.59 35.07 20.13
C GLN A 510 -7.20 33.84 19.45
N GLY A 511 -8.03 34.05 18.43
CA GLY A 511 -8.60 32.97 17.63
C GLY A 511 -7.53 32.14 16.92
N LEU A 512 -6.52 32.78 16.35
CA LEU A 512 -5.43 32.10 15.64
C LEU A 512 -4.62 31.22 16.60
N ARG A 513 -4.40 31.68 17.84
CA ARG A 513 -3.77 30.87 18.90
C ARG A 513 -4.57 29.61 19.21
N TRP A 514 -5.91 29.71 19.28
CA TRP A 514 -6.78 28.56 19.49
C TRP A 514 -6.80 27.59 18.31
N PHE A 515 -6.78 28.08 17.07
CA PHE A 515 -6.74 27.23 15.89
C PHE A 515 -5.42 26.46 15.81
N TYR A 516 -4.31 27.14 16.08
CA TYR A 516 -2.99 26.52 16.14
C TYR A 516 -2.85 25.53 17.31
N CYS A 517 -2.95 26.01 18.55
CA CYS A 517 -2.72 25.18 19.74
C CYS A 517 -3.82 24.13 19.94
N GLY A 518 -5.08 24.50 19.70
CA GLY A 518 -6.20 23.57 19.78
C GLY A 518 -6.09 22.48 18.71
N GLY A 519 -5.78 22.85 17.47
CA GLY A 519 -5.57 21.89 16.38
C GLY A 519 -4.39 20.94 16.64
N LEU A 520 -3.25 21.48 17.07
CA LEU A 520 -2.04 20.70 17.37
C LEU A 520 -2.25 19.73 18.54
N GLY A 521 -2.89 20.20 19.61
CA GLY A 521 -3.17 19.37 20.77
C GLY A 521 -4.23 18.29 20.49
N ILE A 522 -5.32 18.62 19.79
CA ILE A 522 -6.35 17.62 19.42
C ILE A 522 -5.77 16.58 18.46
N SER A 523 -4.92 16.96 17.51
CA SER A 523 -4.28 16.01 16.60
C SER A 523 -3.36 15.04 17.37
N LEU A 524 -2.56 15.54 18.32
CA LEU A 524 -1.74 14.70 19.20
C LEU A 524 -2.58 13.75 20.09
N PHE A 525 -3.71 14.23 20.59
CA PHE A 525 -4.67 13.38 21.32
C PHE A 525 -5.23 12.28 20.43
N CYS A 526 -5.63 12.60 19.21
CA CYS A 526 -6.16 11.62 18.26
C CYS A 526 -5.10 10.56 17.89
N LEU A 527 -3.84 10.94 17.71
CA LEU A 527 -2.72 9.99 17.55
C LEU A 527 -2.60 9.05 18.75
N SER A 528 -2.77 9.56 19.98
CA SER A 528 -2.78 8.74 21.20
C SER A 528 -3.87 7.68 21.16
N VAL A 529 -5.07 8.05 20.70
CA VAL A 529 -6.22 7.13 20.54
C VAL A 529 -5.95 6.10 19.44
N ILE A 530 -5.39 6.50 18.29
CA ILE A 530 -4.99 5.58 17.22
C ILE A 530 -4.01 4.53 17.76
N SER A 531 -2.93 4.98 18.40
CA SER A 531 -1.94 4.09 19.01
C SER A 531 -2.54 3.17 20.08
N PHE A 532 -3.50 3.66 20.88
CA PHE A 532 -4.21 2.85 21.87
C PHE A 532 -5.02 1.71 21.24
N THR A 533 -5.62 1.92 20.06
CA THR A 533 -6.38 0.87 19.36
C THR A 533 -5.48 -0.26 18.83
N HIS A 534 -4.21 0.02 18.55
CA HIS A 534 -3.22 -0.97 18.10
C HIS A 534 -2.75 -1.89 19.24
N THR A 535 -2.42 -3.14 18.90
CA THR A 535 -1.74 -4.07 19.81
C THR A 535 -0.31 -4.27 19.33
N HIS A 536 0.65 -3.92 20.18
CA HIS A 536 2.08 -4.10 19.90
C HIS A 536 2.61 -5.36 20.61
N ARG A 537 3.73 -5.90 20.14
CA ARG A 537 4.44 -6.99 20.80
C ARG A 537 5.01 -6.51 22.14
N ASN A 538 4.98 -7.36 23.15
CA ASN A 538 5.58 -7.06 24.44
C ASN A 538 7.10 -7.22 24.35
N ILE A 539 7.84 -6.15 24.65
CA ILE A 539 9.30 -6.18 24.71
C ILE A 539 9.72 -6.41 26.16
N PRO A 540 10.52 -7.44 26.48
CA PRO A 540 11.02 -7.65 27.84
C PRO A 540 11.91 -6.47 28.25
N ASN A 541 11.85 -6.07 29.53
CA ASN A 541 12.68 -5.00 30.11
C ASN A 541 12.56 -3.61 29.46
N GLN A 542 11.42 -3.28 28.84
CA GLN A 542 11.16 -1.95 28.27
C GLN A 542 11.21 -0.85 29.35
N ARG A 543 11.84 0.29 29.05
CA ARG A 543 12.05 1.38 30.03
C ARG A 543 10.76 2.02 30.52
N LEU A 544 9.85 2.32 29.60
CA LEU A 544 8.53 2.85 29.91
C LEU A 544 7.45 2.00 29.25
N ARG A 545 6.43 1.65 30.02
CA ARG A 545 5.26 0.94 29.51
C ARG A 545 4.48 1.82 28.54
N LYS A 546 3.91 1.22 27.49
CA LYS A 546 3.07 1.89 26.49
C LYS A 546 2.03 2.84 27.11
N VAL A 547 1.31 2.38 28.13
CA VAL A 547 0.26 3.18 28.79
C VAL A 547 0.82 4.47 29.37
N THR A 548 1.99 4.43 30.02
CA THR A 548 2.64 5.62 30.58
C THR A 548 3.06 6.60 29.49
N ARG A 549 3.58 6.11 28.36
CA ARG A 549 3.98 6.96 27.22
C ARG A 549 2.77 7.63 26.58
N LEU A 550 1.67 6.89 26.38
CA LEU A 550 0.41 7.44 25.87
C LEU A 550 -0.22 8.44 26.85
N LEU A 551 -0.18 8.18 28.17
CA LEU A 551 -0.64 9.14 29.17
C LEU A 551 0.18 10.43 29.13
N PHE A 552 1.49 10.34 28.97
CA PHE A 552 2.35 11.51 28.77
C PHE A 552 1.98 12.29 27.51
N ARG A 553 1.76 11.59 26.38
CA ARG A 553 1.30 12.18 25.12
C ARG A 553 -0.03 12.93 25.29
N VAL A 554 -1.00 12.35 26.00
CA VAL A 554 -2.29 13.00 26.32
C VAL A 554 -2.11 14.19 27.26
N ALA A 555 -1.25 14.09 28.29
CA ALA A 555 -0.98 15.20 29.19
C ALA A 555 -0.37 16.41 28.45
N VAL A 556 0.61 16.16 27.57
CA VAL A 556 1.22 17.20 26.73
C VAL A 556 0.19 17.81 25.76
N SER A 557 -0.71 17.01 25.18
CA SER A 557 -1.82 17.52 24.36
C SER A 557 -2.69 18.53 25.11
N ILE A 558 -3.04 18.24 26.37
CA ILE A 558 -3.83 19.16 27.21
C ILE A 558 -3.05 20.44 27.52
N VAL A 559 -1.75 20.33 27.78
CA VAL A 559 -0.86 21.49 27.98
C VAL A 559 -0.81 22.35 26.72
N ILE A 560 -0.63 21.75 25.54
CA ILE A 560 -0.61 22.46 24.25
C ILE A 560 -1.92 23.22 24.05
N VAL A 561 -3.08 22.60 24.25
CA VAL A 561 -4.38 23.29 24.14
C VAL A 561 -4.48 24.47 25.12
N SER A 562 -3.94 24.31 26.32
CA SER A 562 -3.95 25.36 27.36
C SER A 562 -3.04 26.55 27.01
N LEU A 563 -1.98 26.34 26.21
CA LEU A 563 -1.09 27.40 25.74
C LEU A 563 -1.78 28.43 24.84
N ALA A 564 -2.95 28.09 24.26
CA ALA A 564 -3.76 29.05 23.50
C ALA A 564 -4.14 30.31 24.33
N ARG A 565 -4.17 30.18 25.67
CA ARG A 565 -4.51 31.26 26.59
C ARG A 565 -3.32 32.13 27.01
N ALA A 566 -2.09 31.72 26.70
CA ALA A 566 -0.90 32.46 27.07
C ALA A 566 -0.62 33.59 26.08
N ASP A 567 -0.13 34.72 26.59
CA ASP A 567 0.27 35.88 25.80
C ASP A 567 1.71 35.75 25.31
N PHE A 568 1.90 34.86 24.33
CA PHE A 568 3.17 34.69 23.63
C PHE A 568 3.19 35.39 22.28
N ASN A 569 4.39 35.81 21.87
CA ASN A 569 4.67 36.13 20.48
C ASN A 569 4.75 34.83 19.65
N SER A 570 4.73 34.94 18.32
CA SER A 570 4.59 33.80 17.41
C SER A 570 5.78 32.87 17.51
N LEU A 571 6.99 33.44 17.64
CA LEU A 571 8.22 32.67 17.77
C LEU A 571 8.24 31.87 19.07
N GLN A 572 7.89 32.48 20.21
CA GLN A 572 7.80 31.81 21.51
C GLN A 572 6.71 30.75 21.52
N LEU A 573 5.56 31.04 20.92
CA LEU A 573 4.45 30.10 20.85
C LEU A 573 4.84 28.85 20.06
N VAL A 574 5.36 29.04 18.84
CA VAL A 574 5.80 27.94 17.97
C VAL A 574 6.99 27.20 18.58
N ALA A 575 7.96 27.89 19.18
CA ALA A 575 9.10 27.25 19.85
C ALA A 575 8.67 26.42 21.06
N SER A 576 7.73 26.92 21.86
CA SER A 576 7.22 26.21 23.04
C SER A 576 6.45 24.95 22.65
N THR A 577 5.57 25.04 21.64
CA THR A 577 4.82 23.88 21.14
C THR A 577 5.76 22.87 20.47
N THR A 578 6.76 23.30 19.70
CA THR A 578 7.79 22.40 19.13
C THR A 578 8.58 21.72 20.24
N GLY A 579 9.01 22.44 21.28
CA GLY A 579 9.74 21.86 22.41
C GLY A 579 8.93 20.77 23.12
N LEU A 580 7.63 21.00 23.33
CA LEU A 580 6.72 20.00 23.89
C LEU A 580 6.56 18.77 22.99
N MET A 581 6.41 18.98 21.67
CA MET A 581 6.32 17.88 20.69
C MET A 581 7.60 17.04 20.64
N VAL A 582 8.77 17.69 20.63
CA VAL A 582 10.07 17.01 20.69
C VAL A 582 10.24 16.27 22.01
N CYS A 583 9.78 16.83 23.12
CA CYS A 583 9.78 16.14 24.42
C CYS A 583 8.94 14.86 24.38
N VAL A 584 7.75 14.88 23.77
CA VAL A 584 6.95 13.67 23.52
C VAL A 584 7.71 12.65 22.70
N LEU A 585 8.34 13.08 21.60
CA LEU A 585 9.14 12.20 20.76
C LEU A 585 10.29 11.54 21.56
N ILE A 586 11.04 12.32 22.34
CA ILE A 586 12.14 11.81 23.17
C ILE A 586 11.63 10.79 24.19
N VAL A 587 10.51 11.07 24.88
CA VAL A 587 9.91 10.14 25.86
C VAL A 587 9.43 8.85 25.18
N GLU A 588 8.89 8.92 23.96
CA GLU A 588 8.52 7.73 23.19
C GLU A 588 9.75 6.91 22.80
N LEU A 589 10.78 7.56 22.24
CA LEU A 589 12.02 6.89 21.82
C LEU A 589 12.74 6.22 23.00
N VAL A 590 12.99 6.98 24.08
CA VAL A 590 13.62 6.46 25.31
C VAL A 590 12.74 5.39 25.96
N GLY A 591 11.43 5.58 25.92
CA GLY A 591 10.48 4.65 26.50
C GLY A 591 10.36 3.33 25.74
N MET A 592 10.68 3.30 24.45
CA MET A 592 10.73 2.09 23.64
C MET A 592 12.02 1.28 23.86
N SER A 593 13.12 1.92 24.28
CA SER A 593 14.39 1.26 24.58
C SER A 593 14.30 0.33 25.80
N CYS A 594 15.23 -0.62 25.90
CA CYS A 594 15.32 -1.57 27.01
C CYS A 594 16.27 -1.08 28.13
N TRP A 595 16.07 -1.57 29.35
CA TRP A 595 17.03 -1.42 30.44
C TRP A 595 18.24 -2.33 30.19
N GLY A 596 19.45 -1.77 30.30
CA GLY A 596 20.72 -2.49 30.05
C GLY A 596 21.29 -2.33 28.65
N GLU A 597 20.53 -1.74 27.71
CA GLU A 597 21.03 -1.33 26.40
C GLU A 597 21.37 0.18 26.43
N ASN A 598 22.52 0.52 25.85
CA ASN A 598 22.93 1.91 25.64
C ASN A 598 22.01 2.55 24.57
N ILE A 599 21.53 3.77 24.84
CA ILE A 599 20.58 4.48 23.96
C ILE A 599 21.22 4.83 22.60
N PHE A 600 22.50 5.20 22.63
CA PHE A 600 23.19 5.80 21.48
C PHE A 600 23.96 4.79 20.64
N TRP A 601 24.49 3.72 21.25
CA TRP A 601 25.30 2.71 20.59
C TRP A 601 25.17 1.41 21.37
N GLU A 602 24.86 0.31 20.70
CA GLU A 602 24.86 -0.98 21.34
C GLU A 602 26.33 -1.44 21.46
N GLU A 603 26.93 -1.41 22.66
CA GLU A 603 28.34 -1.83 22.89
C GLU A 603 28.59 -3.30 22.51
N LYS A 604 27.50 -4.09 22.48
CA LYS A 604 27.48 -5.48 22.03
C LYS A 604 26.74 -5.64 20.70
N CYS A 605 26.65 -4.59 19.88
CA CYS A 605 26.05 -4.69 18.56
C CYS A 605 26.90 -5.63 17.73
N THR A 606 26.51 -6.89 17.65
CA THR A 606 27.12 -7.85 16.72
C THR A 606 26.70 -7.55 15.28
N ARG A 607 26.19 -6.35 14.95
CA ARG A 607 25.95 -5.91 13.56
C ARG A 607 27.21 -5.68 12.75
N ASP A 608 28.39 -5.72 13.37
CA ASP A 608 29.65 -5.82 12.62
C ASP A 608 29.73 -7.12 11.81
N ARG A 609 28.87 -8.12 12.09
CA ARG A 609 28.75 -9.36 11.33
C ARG A 609 27.27 -9.74 11.14
N PRO A 610 26.77 -9.89 9.91
CA PRO A 610 25.45 -10.48 9.70
C PRO A 610 25.37 -11.85 10.39
N SER A 611 24.39 -12.04 11.30
CA SER A 611 24.13 -13.35 11.89
C SER A 611 23.28 -14.15 10.92
N TYR A 612 23.87 -15.16 10.31
CA TYR A 612 23.14 -16.12 9.48
C TYR A 612 22.71 -17.30 10.36
N GLU A 613 21.41 -17.45 10.55
CA GLU A 613 20.83 -18.62 11.21
C GLU A 613 20.52 -19.69 10.14
N ALA A 614 21.07 -20.89 10.30
CA ALA A 614 20.76 -22.04 9.45
C ALA A 614 20.05 -23.11 10.29
N ASN A 615 18.86 -23.54 9.86
CA ASN A 615 18.14 -24.63 10.49
C ASN A 615 18.67 -25.99 9.97
N CYS A 616 19.64 -26.57 10.67
CA CYS A 616 20.10 -27.94 10.40
C CYS A 616 19.20 -28.96 11.13
N ARG A 617 18.76 -30.02 10.43
CA ARG A 617 18.04 -31.17 10.98
C ARG A 617 19.01 -32.14 11.65
N VAL A 618 19.45 -31.79 12.86
CA VAL A 618 20.26 -32.70 13.69
C VAL A 618 19.36 -33.71 14.40
N ARG A 619 19.71 -35.00 14.36
CA ARG A 619 18.99 -36.03 15.14
C ARG A 619 19.28 -35.84 16.62
N ARG A 620 18.23 -35.93 17.46
CA ARG A 620 18.32 -35.70 18.91
C ARG A 620 19.36 -36.60 19.62
N GLU A 621 19.54 -37.83 19.13
CA GLU A 621 20.53 -38.78 19.65
C GLU A 621 21.99 -38.35 19.41
N GLU A 622 22.27 -37.64 18.31
CA GLU A 622 23.61 -37.12 18.00
C GLU A 622 23.95 -35.90 18.88
N ILE A 623 22.96 -35.06 19.17
CA ILE A 623 23.10 -33.95 20.13
C ILE A 623 23.40 -34.51 21.52
N ASP A 624 22.63 -35.50 21.97
CA ASP A 624 22.80 -36.09 23.30
C ASP A 624 24.16 -36.81 23.46
N LYS A 625 24.71 -37.40 22.40
CA LYS A 625 26.07 -37.95 22.40
C LYS A 625 27.13 -36.86 22.43
N SER A 626 27.01 -35.84 21.58
CA SER A 626 28.00 -34.75 21.52
C SER A 626 28.08 -33.95 22.83
N VAL A 627 26.95 -33.79 23.52
CA VAL A 627 26.88 -33.15 24.85
C VAL A 627 27.56 -34.01 25.92
N LYS A 628 27.44 -35.35 25.84
CA LYS A 628 28.11 -36.27 26.78
C LYS A 628 29.61 -36.38 26.54
N ASP A 629 30.02 -36.37 25.27
CA ASP A 629 31.41 -36.52 24.86
C ASP A 629 32.17 -35.18 24.81
N GLY A 630 31.47 -34.06 25.02
CA GLY A 630 32.05 -32.71 25.07
C GLY A 630 32.54 -32.20 23.71
N THR A 631 32.11 -32.83 22.62
CA THR A 631 32.55 -32.50 21.25
C THR A 631 31.67 -31.41 20.64
N VAL A 632 32.27 -30.53 19.83
CA VAL A 632 31.51 -29.53 19.05
C VAL A 632 31.05 -30.19 17.74
N LEU A 633 29.74 -30.18 17.49
CA LEU A 633 29.15 -30.71 16.26
C LEU A 633 29.64 -29.92 15.04
N ASN A 634 30.23 -30.61 14.07
CA ASN A 634 30.73 -29.98 12.85
C ASN A 634 29.56 -29.70 11.89
N VAL A 635 29.19 -28.42 11.78
CA VAL A 635 28.09 -27.94 10.95
C VAL A 635 28.31 -28.27 9.46
N GLU A 636 29.55 -28.29 8.98
CA GLU A 636 29.87 -28.65 7.59
C GLU A 636 29.59 -30.12 7.29
N GLU A 637 29.82 -31.01 8.27
CA GLU A 637 29.53 -32.44 8.11
C GLU A 637 28.03 -32.70 8.10
N ILE A 638 27.27 -31.98 8.94
CA ILE A 638 25.81 -32.04 9.00
C ILE A 638 25.20 -31.49 7.71
N ALA A 639 25.69 -30.34 7.23
CA ALA A 639 25.29 -29.76 5.95
C ALA A 639 25.63 -30.69 4.76
N ARG A 640 26.79 -31.37 4.80
CA ARG A 640 27.16 -32.39 3.80
C ARG A 640 26.22 -33.60 3.80
N ARG A 641 25.70 -34.01 4.96
CA ARG A 641 24.75 -35.13 5.09
C ARG A 641 23.35 -34.75 4.58
N GLU A 642 22.96 -33.49 4.70
CA GLU A 642 21.62 -33.01 4.33
C GLU A 642 21.42 -32.79 2.82
N GLY A 643 22.46 -32.90 2.00
CA GLY A 643 22.34 -32.82 0.54
C GLY A 643 21.90 -31.44 0.01
N GLY A 644 21.93 -30.40 0.84
CA GLY A 644 21.67 -29.01 0.45
C GLY A 644 22.91 -28.32 -0.12
N GLU A 645 22.71 -27.15 -0.77
CA GLU A 645 23.75 -26.36 -1.42
C GLU A 645 25.00 -26.16 -0.54
N LYS A 646 26.18 -26.44 -1.12
CA LYS A 646 27.48 -26.19 -0.50
C LYS A 646 27.71 -24.69 -0.41
N GLY A 647 27.37 -24.08 0.73
CA GLY A 647 27.79 -22.73 1.07
C GLY A 647 29.32 -22.64 1.05
N GLY A 648 29.88 -21.92 0.08
CA GLY A 648 31.31 -21.65 0.01
C GLY A 648 31.70 -20.68 1.12
N VAL A 649 32.44 -21.16 2.11
CA VAL A 649 33.14 -20.29 3.07
C VAL A 649 34.38 -19.77 2.36
N ALA A 650 34.39 -18.48 1.99
CA ALA A 650 35.62 -17.79 1.68
C ALA A 650 36.47 -17.76 2.96
N THR A 651 37.59 -18.47 2.93
CA THR A 651 38.64 -18.35 3.93
C THR A 651 39.23 -16.95 3.86
N VAL A 652 39.34 -16.29 5.02
CA VAL A 652 39.98 -14.99 5.19
C VAL A 652 41.46 -15.07 4.83
#